data_AF-A0A0Q0WXS9-F1
#
_entry.id   AF-A0A0Q0WXS9-F1
#
_cell.length_a   1.000
_cell.length_b   1.000
_cell.length_c   1.000
_cell.angle_alpha   90.00
_cell.angle_beta   90.00
_cell.angle_gamma   90.00
#
_symmetry.space_group_name_H-M   'P 1'
#
loop_
_entity.id
_entity.type
_entity.pdbx_description
1 polymer ?
#
loop_
_entity_poly.entity_id
_entity_poly.type
_entity_poly.pdbx_seq_one_letter_code
_entity_poly.pdbx_strand_id
1 'polypeptide(L)'
;MSKRNYNVFFHTHTVSGIVISVALYIIFFAGAFALIKDEITAWEKGDSLKIEQNGNIDYDRLISSIKAEGYNLHGRDIRMIMPDAKQEIYVLLSKSQDTTIVNKPDKNYYFNINANTYKRSEYYAFYSLGELLYRLHFFSQIPTFGIYLAGFIALFFLFAIVTGVIVHWKKIISNFYVFRPKEKLKTVWTDAHTALGIIGLPFQFVFAVTSCFLCLSALVLLPANYLYNNNTKQLSEELRPMTKTYVMESEADSIPSINPFIDKALEKWETFMPAQVYIRNYGAINMKFQVDGLLDTKKKFLGNGRLVYDVLSKKLIEEKDPYKNDYLEDVELTIRRLHFGDYGGLPLKFVYLILAFITCFVIISGVLIWLEARNKKNIPASQKLYNRKVGHIYLAICLSMYPITAFTFIIAKLIPRSLDSSRQTILYSIFFLSWILLSLLFRFLRDNYKINKYSLVLGSIFALLIPIANGIASGNWFWKMYQDGQYSILSIDLFWIISGLVSALIVRKIKRPVPKIHHDTLKEEAIKEYQKNNLTTTNTIKFMRTKISILWLFLAVGYIVHHIYGLFGIYYNESLMIEGSDGVVPLNHHIWRIILEGLALLFSLLTLEVSKNWFKWTAFTWALLAGLFNVYHFIASLFYEISNISELLILLMMVVANTFLIMSINKWIKELE
;
A
#
# COMPACT_ATOMS: atom_id res chain seq x y z
N MET A 1 -17.24 20.83 24.89
CA MET A 1 -17.85 19.68 24.20
C MET A 1 -18.75 18.96 25.19
N SER A 2 -19.99 18.65 24.80
CA SER A 2 -20.90 17.86 25.64
C SER A 2 -20.35 16.45 25.88
N LYS A 3 -20.77 15.80 26.97
CA LYS A 3 -20.34 14.42 27.30
C LYS A 3 -20.71 13.42 26.19
N ARG A 4 -21.86 13.61 25.55
CA ARG A 4 -22.31 12.80 24.40
C ARG A 4 -21.33 12.90 23.24
N ASN A 5 -21.00 14.12 22.81
CA ASN A 5 -20.11 14.35 21.67
C ASN A 5 -18.71 13.82 21.96
N TYR A 6 -18.19 14.02 23.17
CA TYR A 6 -16.92 13.43 23.60
C TYR A 6 -16.91 11.91 23.44
N ASN A 7 -17.95 11.23 23.93
CA ASN A 7 -18.05 9.78 23.83
C ASN A 7 -18.13 9.31 22.37
N VAL A 8 -18.89 10.01 21.52
CA VAL A 8 -18.98 9.67 20.09
C VAL A 8 -17.59 9.74 19.45
N PHE A 9 -16.88 10.87 19.56
CA PHE A 9 -15.54 11.00 18.97
C PHE A 9 -14.54 10.01 19.56
N PHE A 10 -14.57 9.80 20.88
CA PHE A 10 -13.70 8.84 21.54
C PHE A 10 -13.94 7.40 21.07
N HIS A 11 -15.21 7.00 20.92
CA HIS A 11 -15.57 5.69 20.39
C HIS A 11 -15.19 5.54 18.92
N THR A 12 -15.46 6.56 18.09
CA THR A 12 -15.07 6.57 16.69
C THR A 12 -13.55 6.42 16.54
N HIS A 13 -12.76 7.22 17.26
CA HIS A 13 -11.29 7.12 17.29
C HIS A 13 -10.83 5.71 17.69
N THR A 14 -11.42 5.16 18.76
CA THR A 14 -11.07 3.83 19.26
C THR A 14 -11.39 2.73 18.23
N VAL A 15 -12.55 2.79 17.59
CA VAL A 15 -13.00 1.77 16.63
C VAL A 15 -12.21 1.88 15.34
N SER A 16 -12.07 3.08 14.76
CA SER A 16 -11.32 3.27 13.52
C SER A 16 -9.87 2.83 13.68
N GLY A 17 -9.21 3.21 14.79
CA GLY A 17 -7.83 2.83 15.07
C GLY A 17 -7.63 1.33 15.25
N ILE A 18 -8.51 0.65 16.00
CA ILE A 18 -8.36 -0.79 16.28
C ILE A 18 -8.63 -1.64 15.04
N VAL A 19 -9.64 -1.28 14.23
CA VAL A 19 -9.99 -2.03 13.02
C VAL A 19 -8.83 -2.04 12.02
N ILE A 20 -8.15 -0.91 11.83
CA ILE A 20 -7.09 -0.78 10.83
C ILE A 20 -5.67 -1.05 11.36
N SER A 21 -5.49 -1.17 12.68
CA SER A 21 -4.16 -1.14 13.33
C SER A 21 -3.09 -2.04 12.71
N VAL A 22 -3.40 -3.30 12.39
CA VAL A 22 -2.43 -4.23 11.78
C VAL A 22 -2.02 -3.75 10.39
N ALA A 23 -2.98 -3.44 9.55
CA ALA A 23 -2.71 -3.02 8.18
C ALA A 23 -2.02 -1.65 8.15
N LEU A 24 -2.47 -0.70 8.98
CA LEU A 24 -1.83 0.60 9.15
C LEU A 24 -0.38 0.49 9.66
N TYR A 25 -0.11 -0.46 10.57
CA TYR A 25 1.26 -0.73 11.02
C TYR A 25 2.13 -1.23 9.86
N ILE A 26 1.63 -2.18 9.05
CA ILE A 26 2.36 -2.69 7.88
C ILE A 26 2.67 -1.56 6.90
N ILE A 27 1.69 -0.71 6.60
CA ILE A 27 1.86 0.47 5.72
C ILE A 27 2.99 1.35 6.28
N PHE A 28 2.91 1.82 7.53
CA PHE A 28 3.94 2.72 8.06
C PHE A 28 5.31 2.06 8.23
N PHE A 29 5.35 0.78 8.64
CA PHE A 29 6.59 0.05 8.83
C PHE A 29 7.31 -0.17 7.49
N ALA A 30 6.60 -0.67 6.47
CA ALA A 30 7.17 -0.86 5.14
C ALA A 30 7.47 0.48 4.46
N GLY A 31 6.62 1.49 4.68
CA GLY A 31 6.81 2.86 4.20
C GLY A 31 8.06 3.53 4.76
N ALA A 32 8.43 3.25 6.02
CA ALA A 32 9.67 3.77 6.61
C ALA A 32 10.91 3.36 5.80
N PHE A 33 10.95 2.11 5.32
CA PHE A 33 12.02 1.62 4.45
C PHE A 33 11.86 2.06 2.99
N ALA A 34 10.62 2.27 2.53
CA ALA A 34 10.35 2.76 1.18
C ALA A 34 10.95 4.15 0.91
N LEU A 35 11.06 5.01 1.93
CA LEU A 35 11.69 6.32 1.85
C LEU A 35 13.19 6.25 1.47
N ILE A 36 13.84 5.14 1.84
CA ILE A 36 15.27 4.88 1.59
C ILE A 36 15.47 3.68 0.66
N LYS A 37 14.49 3.41 -0.21
CA LYS A 37 14.48 2.28 -1.15
C LYS A 37 15.73 2.23 -2.03
N ASP A 38 16.17 3.38 -2.52
CA ASP A 38 17.29 3.46 -3.45
C ASP A 38 18.61 3.19 -2.74
N GLU A 39 18.75 3.70 -1.51
CA GLU A 39 19.88 3.44 -0.61
C GLU A 39 19.95 1.95 -0.23
N ILE A 40 18.81 1.31 0.05
CA ILE A 40 18.73 -0.15 0.28
C ILE A 40 19.15 -0.92 -0.97
N THR A 41 18.68 -0.49 -2.14
CA THR A 41 19.00 -1.17 -3.41
C THR A 41 20.50 -1.07 -3.73
N ALA A 42 21.10 0.10 -3.52
CA ALA A 42 22.54 0.30 -3.65
C ALA A 42 23.33 -0.55 -2.65
N TRP A 43 22.87 -0.59 -1.40
CA TRP A 43 23.46 -1.43 -0.35
C TRP A 43 23.42 -2.91 -0.70
N GLU A 44 22.30 -3.41 -1.25
CA GLU A 44 22.21 -4.79 -1.71
C GLU A 44 23.15 -5.05 -2.89
N LYS A 45 23.18 -4.14 -3.88
CA LYS A 45 24.02 -4.32 -5.06
C LYS A 45 25.51 -4.31 -4.72
N GLY A 46 25.91 -3.53 -3.72
CA GLY A 46 27.31 -3.31 -3.36
C GLY A 46 28.02 -2.28 -4.24
N ASP A 47 27.29 -1.66 -5.16
CA ASP A 47 27.80 -0.66 -6.10
C ASP A 47 27.74 0.73 -5.47
N SER A 48 28.80 1.53 -5.61
CA SER A 48 28.78 2.93 -5.16
C SER A 48 27.72 3.71 -5.94
N LEU A 49 26.87 4.46 -5.22
CA LEU A 49 26.04 5.51 -5.83
C LEU A 49 26.92 6.67 -6.27
N LYS A 50 27.76 6.49 -7.29
CA LYS A 50 28.21 7.62 -8.09
C LYS A 50 27.03 8.01 -8.95
N ILE A 51 26.19 8.89 -8.39
CA ILE A 51 25.29 9.71 -9.19
C ILE A 51 26.23 10.62 -9.98
N GLU A 52 26.78 10.12 -11.08
CA GLU A 52 27.24 11.01 -12.14
C GLU A 52 26.00 11.81 -12.52
N GLN A 53 26.00 13.09 -12.13
CA GLN A 53 24.99 14.04 -12.54
C GLN A 53 24.91 13.95 -14.06
N ASN A 54 23.78 13.43 -14.56
CA ASN A 54 23.39 13.41 -15.96
C ASN A 54 24.57 13.49 -16.93
N GLY A 55 25.23 12.36 -17.17
CA GLY A 55 25.97 12.22 -18.42
C GLY A 55 25.04 12.62 -19.58
N ASN A 56 25.55 13.30 -20.60
CA ASN A 56 24.78 13.62 -21.81
C ASN A 56 24.25 12.29 -22.39
N ILE A 57 23.00 11.95 -22.06
CA ILE A 57 22.34 10.75 -22.58
C ILE A 57 22.16 11.00 -24.08
N ASP A 58 22.75 10.12 -24.89
CA ASP A 58 22.55 10.12 -26.31
C ASP A 58 21.27 9.33 -26.63
N TYR A 59 20.18 10.07 -26.83
CA TYR A 59 18.87 9.51 -27.11
C TYR A 59 18.82 8.79 -28.45
N ASP A 60 19.58 9.26 -29.45
CA ASP A 60 19.66 8.60 -30.75
C ASP A 60 20.36 7.24 -30.62
N ARG A 61 21.43 7.17 -29.83
CA ARG A 61 22.11 5.90 -29.52
C ARG A 61 21.23 4.96 -28.71
N LEU A 62 20.47 5.48 -27.74
CA LEU A 62 19.50 4.70 -26.98
C LEU A 62 18.41 4.10 -27.87
N ILE A 63 17.82 4.91 -28.76
CA ILE A 63 16.82 4.43 -29.73
C ILE A 63 17.43 3.37 -30.66
N SER A 64 18.67 3.60 -31.10
CA SER A 64 19.40 2.67 -31.96
C SER A 64 19.68 1.34 -31.26
N SER A 65 20.01 1.34 -29.96
CA SER A 65 20.21 0.10 -29.21
C SER A 65 18.92 -0.70 -29.06
N ILE A 66 17.77 -0.03 -28.86
CA ILE A 66 16.46 -0.68 -28.83
C ILE A 66 16.15 -1.34 -30.19
N LYS A 67 16.40 -0.64 -31.30
CA LYS A 67 16.21 -1.21 -32.65
C LYS A 67 17.14 -2.40 -32.90
N ALA A 68 18.39 -2.33 -32.46
CA ALA A 68 19.38 -3.40 -32.64
C ALA A 68 18.97 -4.70 -31.93
N GLU A 69 18.14 -4.63 -30.88
CA GLU A 69 17.56 -5.80 -30.23
C GLU A 69 16.34 -6.39 -30.95
N GLY A 70 15.93 -5.83 -32.09
CA GLY A 70 14.85 -6.34 -32.92
C GLY A 70 13.46 -5.78 -32.57
N TYR A 71 13.37 -4.75 -31.73
CA TYR A 71 12.10 -4.08 -31.46
C TYR A 71 11.67 -3.20 -32.63
N ASN A 72 10.45 -3.44 -33.15
CA ASN A 72 9.81 -2.51 -34.08
C ASN A 72 9.26 -1.30 -33.31
N LEU A 73 9.83 -0.13 -33.54
CA LEU A 73 9.42 1.13 -32.90
C LEU A 73 8.35 1.90 -33.68
N HIS A 74 8.14 1.57 -34.96
CA HIS A 74 7.19 2.31 -35.80
C HIS A 74 5.78 2.30 -35.19
N GLY A 75 5.17 3.48 -35.12
CA GLY A 75 3.84 3.71 -34.54
C GLY A 75 3.75 3.53 -33.03
N ARG A 76 4.88 3.35 -32.31
CA ARG A 76 4.87 3.22 -30.85
C ARG A 76 5.18 4.55 -30.18
N ASP A 77 4.60 4.70 -29.00
CA ASP A 77 5.06 5.67 -28.01
C ASP A 77 6.20 5.06 -27.20
N ILE A 78 7.28 5.81 -27.03
CA ILE A 78 8.45 5.46 -26.23
C ILE A 78 8.47 6.40 -25.04
N ARG A 79 8.31 5.87 -23.83
CA ARG A 79 8.47 6.61 -22.58
C ARG A 79 9.76 6.19 -21.92
N MET A 80 10.59 7.17 -21.57
CA MET A 80 11.85 7.01 -20.88
C MET A 80 11.77 7.75 -19.55
N ILE A 81 11.97 7.04 -18.43
CA ILE A 81 12.12 7.67 -17.12
C ILE A 81 13.62 7.79 -16.87
N MET A 82 14.06 9.02 -16.63
CA MET A 82 15.47 9.36 -16.48
C MET A 82 16.08 8.61 -15.29
N PRO A 83 17.40 8.31 -15.36
CA PRO A 83 18.02 7.40 -14.42
C PRO A 83 17.98 7.98 -13.00
N ASP A 84 17.63 7.12 -12.05
CA ASP A 84 17.81 7.39 -10.62
C ASP A 84 19.25 7.04 -10.21
N ALA A 85 19.46 6.76 -8.93
CA ALA A 85 20.74 6.33 -8.38
C ALA A 85 21.34 5.07 -9.08
N LYS A 86 20.55 4.32 -9.86
CA LYS A 86 20.93 3.09 -10.56
C LYS A 86 21.60 3.31 -11.92
N GLN A 87 21.64 4.54 -12.45
CA GLN A 87 22.12 4.82 -13.81
C GLN A 87 21.38 3.98 -14.88
N GLU A 88 20.12 3.63 -14.61
CA GLU A 88 19.25 2.82 -15.47
C GLU A 88 18.06 3.68 -15.92
N ILE A 89 17.94 3.87 -17.23
CA ILE A 89 16.80 4.51 -17.88
C ILE A 89 15.71 3.45 -18.03
N TYR A 90 14.57 3.65 -17.37
CA TYR A 90 13.42 2.77 -17.58
C TYR A 90 12.73 3.14 -18.88
N VAL A 91 12.55 2.16 -19.76
CA VAL A 91 11.91 2.32 -21.06
C VAL A 91 10.60 1.53 -21.09
N LEU A 92 9.54 2.21 -21.52
CA LEU A 92 8.23 1.64 -21.82
C LEU A 92 7.94 1.90 -23.30
N LEU A 93 7.73 0.81 -24.05
CA LEU A 93 7.22 0.87 -25.42
C LEU A 93 5.74 0.53 -25.39
N SER A 94 4.89 1.43 -25.90
CA SER A 94 3.46 1.16 -26.04
C SER A 94 3.20 0.09 -27.10
N LYS A 95 1.97 -0.40 -27.16
CA LYS A 95 1.40 -1.01 -28.38
C LYS A 95 1.63 -0.11 -29.60
N SER A 96 1.82 -0.70 -30.77
CA SER A 96 1.91 0.09 -32.00
C SER A 96 0.52 0.58 -32.39
N GLN A 97 0.44 1.85 -32.77
CA GLN A 97 -0.77 2.47 -33.29
C GLN A 97 -0.93 2.25 -34.80
N ASP A 98 0.05 1.62 -35.45
CA ASP A 98 -0.01 1.26 -36.86
C ASP A 98 -0.98 0.09 -37.07
N THR A 99 -2.13 0.40 -37.66
CA THR A 99 -3.22 -0.55 -37.93
C THR A 99 -2.91 -1.53 -39.06
N THR A 100 -1.81 -1.34 -39.81
CA THR A 100 -1.41 -2.22 -40.92
C THR A 100 -0.61 -3.44 -40.45
N ILE A 101 -0.13 -3.46 -39.20
CA ILE A 101 0.66 -4.56 -38.64
C ILE A 101 -0.26 -5.71 -38.19
N VAL A 102 -0.45 -6.71 -39.04
CA VAL A 102 -1.18 -7.95 -38.72
C VAL A 102 -0.23 -8.96 -38.05
N ASN A 103 -0.66 -9.63 -36.96
CA ASN A 103 0.02 -10.78 -36.30
C ASN A 103 1.34 -10.55 -35.52
N LYS A 104 1.58 -9.39 -34.89
CA LYS A 104 2.63 -9.26 -33.85
C LYS A 104 2.01 -9.12 -32.45
N PRO A 105 2.70 -9.53 -31.37
CA PRO A 105 2.15 -9.39 -30.03
C PRO A 105 1.87 -7.92 -29.75
N ASP A 106 0.58 -7.61 -29.67
CA ASP A 106 0.00 -6.32 -29.33
C ASP A 106 0.18 -6.06 -27.83
N LYS A 107 1.44 -5.94 -27.42
CA LYS A 107 1.85 -5.81 -26.03
C LYS A 107 2.76 -4.61 -25.83
N ASN A 108 2.69 -4.08 -24.62
CA ASN A 108 3.66 -3.14 -24.12
C ASN A 108 4.96 -3.88 -23.77
N TYR A 109 6.09 -3.21 -23.95
CA TYR A 109 7.39 -3.71 -23.52
C TYR A 109 7.96 -2.82 -22.42
N TYR A 110 8.61 -3.43 -21.45
CA TYR A 110 9.18 -2.75 -20.30
C TYR A 110 10.57 -3.33 -20.03
N PHE A 111 11.59 -2.47 -19.98
CA PHE A 111 12.96 -2.87 -19.71
C PHE A 111 13.77 -1.67 -19.25
N ASN A 112 14.98 -1.92 -18.72
CA ASN A 112 15.91 -0.87 -18.35
C ASN A 112 17.04 -0.82 -19.37
N ILE A 113 17.60 0.36 -19.59
CA ILE A 113 18.82 0.57 -20.38
C ILE A 113 19.82 1.32 -19.49
N ASN A 114 21.03 0.81 -19.37
CA ASN A 114 22.07 1.53 -18.66
C ASN A 114 22.45 2.82 -19.40
N ALA A 115 22.41 3.96 -18.72
CA ALA A 115 22.56 5.29 -19.31
C ALA A 115 23.93 5.52 -19.98
N ASN A 116 24.97 4.81 -19.55
CA ASN A 116 26.34 4.97 -20.06
C ASN A 116 26.70 3.94 -21.14
N THR A 117 26.29 2.69 -20.94
CA THR A 117 26.67 1.58 -21.83
C THR A 117 25.62 1.26 -22.90
N TYR A 118 24.39 1.77 -22.74
CA TYR A 118 23.23 1.50 -23.61
C TYR A 118 22.85 0.02 -23.71
N LYS A 119 23.35 -0.82 -22.79
CA LYS A 119 22.98 -2.23 -22.68
C LYS A 119 21.64 -2.34 -21.96
N ARG A 120 20.75 -3.16 -22.51
CA ARG A 120 19.49 -3.50 -21.86
C ARG A 120 19.70 -4.47 -20.71
N SER A 121 18.89 -4.29 -19.69
CA SER A 121 18.57 -5.29 -18.69
C SER A 121 17.05 -5.47 -18.62
N GLU A 122 16.59 -6.65 -18.19
CA GLU A 122 15.17 -6.84 -17.94
C GLU A 122 14.67 -5.90 -16.85
N TYR A 123 13.39 -5.54 -16.90
CA TYR A 123 12.77 -4.68 -15.88
C TYR A 123 12.96 -5.22 -14.45
N TYR A 124 13.01 -6.55 -14.30
CA TYR A 124 13.26 -7.25 -13.04
C TYR A 124 14.69 -7.76 -12.88
N ALA A 125 15.65 -7.30 -13.69
CA ALA A 125 17.02 -7.81 -13.65
C ALA A 125 17.68 -7.68 -12.27
N PHE A 126 17.17 -6.82 -11.38
CA PHE A 126 17.48 -6.86 -9.96
C PHE A 126 16.29 -6.45 -9.10
N TYR A 127 15.54 -7.43 -8.58
CA TYR A 127 14.47 -7.16 -7.61
C TYR A 127 15.05 -7.02 -6.19
N SER A 128 15.05 -5.80 -5.64
CA SER A 128 15.60 -5.51 -4.31
C SER A 128 14.60 -5.72 -3.17
N LEU A 129 15.09 -5.92 -1.95
CA LEU A 129 14.28 -5.87 -0.74
C LEU A 129 13.65 -4.49 -0.54
N GLY A 130 14.34 -3.42 -0.96
CA GLY A 130 13.75 -2.07 -1.02
C GLY A 130 12.46 -2.04 -1.86
N GLU A 131 12.47 -2.68 -3.04
CA GLU A 131 11.28 -2.80 -3.89
C GLU A 131 10.18 -3.65 -3.22
N LEU A 132 10.53 -4.75 -2.55
CA LEU A 132 9.58 -5.57 -1.77
C LEU A 132 8.84 -4.73 -0.72
N LEU A 133 9.59 -3.98 0.09
CA LEU A 133 9.04 -3.16 1.17
C LEU A 133 8.23 -1.98 0.62
N TYR A 134 8.71 -1.32 -0.44
CA TYR A 134 7.93 -0.32 -1.18
C TYR A 134 6.59 -0.90 -1.65
N ARG A 135 6.60 -2.09 -2.25
CA ARG A 135 5.40 -2.77 -2.75
C ARG A 135 4.46 -3.24 -1.64
N LEU A 136 5.00 -3.63 -0.49
CA LEU A 136 4.24 -4.02 0.70
C LEU A 136 3.53 -2.83 1.36
N HIS A 137 4.11 -1.62 1.27
CA HIS A 137 3.54 -0.39 1.82
C HIS A 137 2.13 -0.09 1.29
N PHE A 138 1.79 -0.53 0.07
CA PHE A 138 0.45 -0.40 -0.52
C PHE A 138 -0.16 -1.74 -0.94
N PHE A 139 0.26 -2.84 -0.29
CA PHE A 139 -0.27 -4.19 -0.47
C PHE A 139 -0.33 -4.70 -1.92
N SER A 140 0.61 -4.32 -2.78
CA SER A 140 0.59 -4.70 -4.20
C SER A 140 0.72 -6.21 -4.46
N GLN A 141 1.07 -7.00 -3.43
CA GLN A 141 1.01 -8.45 -3.46
C GLN A 141 -0.43 -8.97 -3.61
N ILE A 142 -1.44 -8.14 -3.36
CA ILE A 142 -2.84 -8.37 -3.70
C ILE A 142 -3.16 -7.45 -4.90
N PRO A 143 -3.11 -7.96 -6.15
CA PRO A 143 -3.23 -7.14 -7.36
C PRO A 143 -4.47 -6.25 -7.33
N THR A 144 -4.32 -4.97 -7.71
CA THR A 144 -5.37 -3.93 -7.79
C THR A 144 -6.07 -3.60 -6.47
N PHE A 145 -6.62 -4.60 -5.77
CA PHE A 145 -7.29 -4.46 -4.48
C PHE A 145 -6.37 -3.91 -3.38
N GLY A 146 -5.08 -4.27 -3.39
CA GLY A 146 -4.13 -3.80 -2.38
C GLY A 146 -4.02 -2.28 -2.30
N ILE A 147 -4.01 -1.61 -3.44
CA ILE A 147 -3.94 -0.15 -3.53
C ILE A 147 -5.21 0.47 -2.93
N TYR A 148 -6.40 -0.02 -3.32
CA TYR A 148 -7.65 0.48 -2.74
C TYR A 148 -7.74 0.20 -1.24
N LEU A 149 -7.30 -0.98 -0.78
CA LEU A 149 -7.22 -1.32 0.64
C LEU A 149 -6.35 -0.32 1.39
N ALA A 150 -5.15 -0.01 0.88
CA ALA A 150 -4.27 1.01 1.47
C ALA A 150 -4.94 2.39 1.51
N GLY A 151 -5.66 2.76 0.45
CA GLY A 151 -6.43 4.00 0.39
C GLY A 151 -7.55 4.09 1.43
N PHE A 152 -8.33 3.02 1.61
CA PHE A 152 -9.37 2.97 2.65
C PHE A 152 -8.76 2.97 4.06
N ILE A 153 -7.64 2.29 4.26
CA ILE A 153 -6.89 2.36 5.53
C ILE A 153 -6.45 3.79 5.81
N ALA A 154 -5.92 4.51 4.81
CA ALA A 154 -5.57 5.91 4.95
C ALA A 154 -6.78 6.80 5.28
N LEU A 155 -7.95 6.52 4.69
CA LEU A 155 -9.19 7.24 4.99
C LEU A 155 -9.65 7.03 6.44
N PHE A 156 -9.66 5.78 6.92
CA PHE A 156 -9.95 5.49 8.33
C PHE A 156 -8.90 6.04 9.28
N PHE A 157 -7.63 6.10 8.85
CA PHE A 157 -6.56 6.73 9.60
C PHE A 157 -6.76 8.25 9.70
N LEU A 158 -7.19 8.90 8.62
CA LEU A 158 -7.57 10.32 8.65
C LEU A 158 -8.71 10.57 9.65
N PHE A 159 -9.74 9.72 9.66
CA PHE A 159 -10.79 9.79 10.69
C PHE A 159 -10.23 9.58 12.10
N ALA A 160 -9.33 8.61 12.30
CA ALA A 160 -8.69 8.39 13.60
C ALA A 160 -7.91 9.63 14.07
N ILE A 161 -7.15 10.28 13.18
CA ILE A 161 -6.41 11.51 13.48
C ILE A 161 -7.37 12.64 13.87
N VAL A 162 -8.36 12.95 13.02
CA VAL A 162 -9.30 14.06 13.25
C VAL A 162 -10.06 13.87 14.56
N THR A 163 -10.61 12.67 14.77
CA THR A 163 -11.34 12.36 16.01
C THR A 163 -10.43 12.34 17.24
N GLY A 164 -9.19 11.90 17.12
CA GLY A 164 -8.19 11.95 18.20
C GLY A 164 -7.84 13.38 18.61
N VAL A 165 -7.58 14.25 17.62
CA VAL A 165 -7.31 15.68 17.85
C VAL A 165 -8.51 16.35 18.53
N ILE A 166 -9.74 16.08 18.09
CA ILE A 166 -10.96 16.63 18.70
C ILE A 166 -11.11 16.19 20.16
N VAL A 167 -10.87 14.90 20.46
CA VAL A 167 -10.95 14.35 21.82
C VAL A 167 -9.94 15.02 22.75
N HIS A 168 -8.73 15.30 22.25
CA HIS A 168 -7.63 15.86 23.04
C HIS A 168 -7.51 17.38 22.95
N TRP A 169 -8.31 18.07 22.13
CA TRP A 169 -8.17 19.49 21.78
C TRP A 169 -7.84 20.41 22.97
N LYS A 170 -8.62 20.32 24.06
CA LYS A 170 -8.44 21.18 25.24
C LYS A 170 -7.21 20.86 26.08
N LYS A 171 -6.67 19.65 25.97
CA LYS A 171 -5.57 19.12 26.80
C LYS A 171 -4.36 18.72 25.97
N ILE A 172 -4.31 19.08 24.68
CA ILE A 172 -3.27 18.61 23.77
C ILE A 172 -1.91 19.13 24.23
N ILE A 173 -1.82 20.42 24.56
CA ILE A 173 -0.59 21.06 25.07
C ILE A 173 -0.24 20.52 26.45
N SER A 174 -1.18 20.46 27.39
CA SER A 174 -0.87 20.01 28.76
C SER A 174 -0.49 18.54 28.82
N ASN A 175 -1.13 17.67 28.05
CA ASN A 175 -0.78 16.24 27.99
C ASN A 175 0.55 16.00 27.27
N PHE A 176 0.99 16.89 26.38
CA PHE A 176 2.29 16.78 25.70
C PHE A 176 3.47 16.81 26.69
N TYR A 177 3.39 17.66 27.72
CA TYR A 177 4.45 17.81 28.74
C TYR A 177 4.37 16.78 29.87
N VAL A 178 3.37 15.89 29.86
CA VAL A 178 3.14 14.94 30.95
C VAL A 178 3.59 13.54 30.52
N PHE A 179 4.67 13.06 31.14
CA PHE A 179 5.08 11.66 31.06
C PHE A 179 5.30 11.09 32.46
N ARG A 180 4.46 10.11 32.85
CA ARG A 180 4.49 9.53 34.21
C ARG A 180 4.90 8.05 34.16
N PRO A 181 6.21 7.74 34.09
CA PRO A 181 6.69 6.37 33.90
C PRO A 181 6.48 5.44 35.11
N LYS A 182 6.23 6.01 36.31
CA LYS A 182 6.01 5.25 37.55
C LYS A 182 4.53 4.95 37.83
N GLU A 183 3.62 5.41 36.98
CA GLU A 183 2.18 5.22 37.14
C GLU A 183 1.69 3.86 36.60
N LYS A 184 0.38 3.60 36.75
CA LYS A 184 -0.28 2.42 36.17
C LYS A 184 0.03 2.30 34.68
N LEU A 185 0.25 1.07 34.21
CA LEU A 185 0.68 0.78 32.84
C LEU A 185 -0.21 1.44 31.76
N LYS A 186 -1.53 1.49 31.97
CA LYS A 186 -2.45 2.22 31.10
C LYS A 186 -2.08 3.70 30.95
N THR A 187 -1.75 4.37 32.06
CA THR A 187 -1.36 5.78 32.09
C THR A 187 -0.06 5.99 31.32
N VAL A 188 0.93 5.11 31.52
CA VAL A 188 2.21 5.16 30.78
C VAL A 188 1.97 5.08 29.27
N TRP A 189 1.12 4.13 28.82
CA TRP A 189 0.79 4.02 27.40
C TRP A 189 0.01 5.22 26.88
N THR A 190 -0.96 5.74 27.65
CA THR A 190 -1.72 6.93 27.25
C THR A 190 -0.83 8.17 27.12
N ASP A 191 0.06 8.40 28.09
CA ASP A 191 0.99 9.53 28.09
C ASP A 191 1.93 9.42 26.86
N ALA A 192 2.51 8.24 26.62
CA ALA A 192 3.38 8.00 25.47
C ALA A 192 2.64 8.14 24.12
N HIS A 193 1.43 7.56 24.00
CA HIS A 193 0.59 7.64 22.81
C HIS A 193 0.22 9.09 22.48
N THR A 194 -0.13 9.88 23.49
CA THR A 194 -0.50 11.29 23.30
C THR A 194 0.71 12.13 22.91
N ALA A 195 1.82 12.01 23.63
CA ALA A 195 3.03 12.80 23.36
C ALA A 195 3.59 12.49 21.95
N LEU A 196 3.79 11.21 21.64
CA LEU A 196 4.32 10.80 20.33
C LEU A 196 3.31 11.00 19.20
N GLY A 197 2.00 10.90 19.49
CA GLY A 197 0.95 11.25 18.54
C GLY A 197 1.00 12.72 18.15
N ILE A 198 1.26 13.63 19.10
CA ILE A 198 1.39 15.07 18.82
C ILE A 198 2.67 15.37 18.03
N ILE A 199 3.81 14.77 18.41
CA ILE A 199 5.08 14.91 17.66
C ILE A 199 4.90 14.46 16.20
N GLY A 200 4.24 13.32 15.99
CA GLY A 200 3.99 12.77 14.68
C GLY A 200 2.83 13.42 13.91
N LEU A 201 2.01 14.25 14.54
CA LEU A 201 0.71 14.68 13.99
C LEU A 201 0.80 15.33 12.60
N PRO A 202 1.70 16.30 12.33
CA PRO A 202 1.79 16.92 11.02
C PRO A 202 2.12 15.91 9.92
N PHE A 203 3.09 15.04 10.19
CA PHE A 203 3.51 13.96 9.29
C PHE A 203 2.37 12.96 9.06
N GLN A 204 1.72 12.49 10.13
CA GLN A 204 0.61 11.55 10.05
C GLN A 204 -0.56 12.10 9.25
N PHE A 205 -0.89 13.38 9.44
CA PHE A 205 -1.97 14.04 8.70
C PHE A 205 -1.66 14.16 7.21
N VAL A 206 -0.45 14.63 6.86
CA VAL A 206 0.00 14.72 5.47
C VAL A 206 -0.02 13.35 4.80
N PHE A 207 0.52 12.31 5.45
CA PHE A 207 0.53 10.95 4.90
C PHE A 207 -0.87 10.37 4.76
N ALA A 208 -1.79 10.62 5.70
CA ALA A 208 -3.19 10.19 5.58
C ALA A 208 -3.88 10.83 4.36
N VAL A 209 -3.76 12.16 4.20
CA VAL A 209 -4.40 12.89 3.09
C VAL A 209 -3.79 12.51 1.74
N THR A 210 -2.46 12.53 1.63
CA THR A 210 -1.76 12.20 0.38
C THR A 210 -2.01 10.75 -0.04
N SER A 211 -2.05 9.80 0.91
CA SER A 211 -2.35 8.40 0.61
C SER A 211 -3.78 8.20 0.12
N CYS A 212 -4.77 8.90 0.72
CA CYS A 212 -6.14 8.90 0.21
C CYS A 212 -6.18 9.37 -1.25
N PHE A 213 -5.51 10.48 -1.56
CA PHE A 213 -5.46 11.00 -2.91
C PHE A 213 -4.81 10.01 -3.88
N LEU A 214 -3.62 9.48 -3.57
CA LEU A 214 -2.88 8.61 -4.47
C LEU A 214 -3.60 7.27 -4.69
N CYS A 215 -4.12 6.65 -3.62
CA CYS A 215 -4.68 5.31 -3.66
C CYS A 215 -6.18 5.26 -4.01
N LEU A 216 -6.93 6.34 -3.78
CA LEU A 216 -8.36 6.43 -4.10
C LEU A 216 -8.66 7.40 -5.26
N SER A 217 -7.62 7.90 -5.96
CA SER A 217 -7.76 8.83 -7.10
C SER A 217 -8.84 8.38 -8.09
N ALA A 218 -8.82 7.12 -8.52
CA ALA A 218 -9.84 6.58 -9.43
C ALA A 218 -11.28 6.78 -8.91
N LEU A 219 -11.52 6.59 -7.61
CA LEU A 219 -12.85 6.79 -7.01
C LEU A 219 -13.24 8.27 -6.94
N VAL A 220 -12.26 9.15 -6.70
CA VAL A 220 -12.46 10.61 -6.72
C VAL A 220 -12.77 11.11 -8.13
N LEU A 221 -12.25 10.45 -9.17
CA LEU A 221 -12.46 10.81 -10.57
C LEU A 221 -13.79 10.32 -11.14
N LEU A 222 -14.48 9.34 -10.51
CA LEU A 222 -15.76 8.83 -11.00
C LEU A 222 -16.84 9.94 -11.14
N PRO A 223 -17.08 10.81 -10.13
CA PRO A 223 -18.03 11.92 -10.30
C PRO A 223 -17.53 12.99 -11.27
N ALA A 224 -16.20 13.20 -11.34
CA ALA A 224 -15.62 14.18 -12.25
C ALA A 224 -15.82 13.78 -13.72
N ASN A 225 -15.74 12.49 -14.04
CA ASN A 225 -15.96 11.96 -15.40
C ASN A 225 -17.34 12.32 -15.97
N TYR A 226 -18.36 12.46 -15.11
CA TYR A 226 -19.68 12.92 -15.52
C TYR A 226 -19.65 14.35 -16.10
N LEU A 227 -18.81 15.24 -15.54
CA LEU A 227 -18.62 16.60 -16.04
C LEU A 227 -17.94 16.64 -17.42
N TYR A 228 -17.27 15.55 -17.80
CA TYR A 228 -16.60 15.36 -19.09
C TYR A 228 -17.45 14.55 -20.08
N ASN A 229 -18.77 14.47 -19.88
CA ASN A 229 -19.67 13.64 -20.71
C ASN A 229 -19.21 12.17 -20.79
N ASN A 230 -18.63 11.65 -19.70
CA ASN A 230 -18.00 10.34 -19.61
C ASN A 230 -16.78 10.11 -20.53
N ASN A 231 -16.18 11.18 -21.08
CA ASN A 231 -14.94 11.10 -21.85
C ASN A 231 -13.72 10.97 -20.91
N THR A 232 -13.44 9.74 -20.49
CA THR A 232 -12.33 9.42 -19.57
C THR A 232 -10.96 9.76 -20.15
N LYS A 233 -10.80 9.70 -21.48
CA LYS A 233 -9.56 10.10 -22.15
C LYS A 233 -9.31 11.60 -21.94
N GLN A 234 -10.31 12.42 -22.26
CA GLN A 234 -10.19 13.88 -22.09
C GLN A 234 -9.95 14.27 -20.62
N LEU A 235 -10.71 13.70 -19.68
CA LEU A 235 -10.50 13.94 -18.25
C LEU A 235 -9.05 13.61 -17.82
N SER A 236 -8.53 12.46 -18.26
CA SER A 236 -7.17 12.04 -17.93
C SER A 236 -6.11 12.96 -18.55
N GLU A 237 -6.32 13.40 -19.80
CA GLU A 237 -5.40 14.28 -20.51
C GLU A 237 -5.38 15.69 -19.92
N GLU A 238 -6.51 16.22 -19.42
CA GLU A 238 -6.52 17.53 -18.75
C GLU A 238 -5.93 17.47 -17.34
N LEU A 239 -6.16 16.39 -16.59
CA LEU A 239 -5.59 16.22 -15.25
C LEU A 239 -4.10 15.88 -15.28
N ARG A 240 -3.67 15.12 -16.28
CA ARG A 240 -2.28 14.68 -16.45
C ARG A 240 -1.85 14.91 -17.89
N PRO A 241 -1.60 16.16 -18.30
CA PRO A 241 -1.32 16.45 -19.70
C PRO A 241 0.00 15.85 -20.18
N MET A 242 0.92 15.52 -19.26
CA MET A 242 2.11 14.71 -19.56
C MET A 242 1.79 13.32 -20.17
N THR A 243 0.58 12.80 -19.95
CA THR A 243 0.16 11.47 -20.45
C THR A 243 -0.54 11.52 -21.80
N LYS A 244 -0.74 12.71 -22.38
CA LYS A 244 -1.45 12.93 -23.64
C LYS A 244 -0.93 12.05 -24.77
N THR A 245 -1.87 11.49 -25.52
CA THR A 245 -1.60 10.61 -26.66
C THR A 245 -2.09 11.25 -27.95
N TYR A 246 -1.49 10.91 -29.09
CA TYR A 246 -1.81 11.48 -30.39
C TYR A 246 -2.16 10.37 -31.36
N VAL A 247 -3.24 10.54 -32.13
CA VAL A 247 -3.57 9.60 -33.21
C VAL A 247 -2.43 9.62 -34.22
N MET A 248 -1.96 8.45 -34.60
CA MET A 248 -0.90 8.30 -35.59
C MET A 248 -1.37 8.77 -36.98
N GLU A 249 -0.51 9.55 -37.65
CA GLU A 249 -0.68 9.92 -39.06
C GLU A 249 0.18 9.03 -39.96
N SER A 250 0.36 9.40 -41.24
CA SER A 250 1.17 8.63 -42.18
C SER A 250 2.63 8.50 -41.75
N GLU A 251 3.31 7.50 -42.29
CA GLU A 251 4.76 7.30 -42.09
C GLU A 251 5.56 8.52 -42.58
N ALA A 252 6.63 8.85 -41.86
CA ALA A 252 7.57 9.89 -42.24
C ALA A 252 8.72 9.32 -43.08
N ASP A 253 9.14 10.05 -44.11
CA ASP A 253 10.24 9.63 -45.00
C ASP A 253 11.60 9.49 -44.27
N SER A 254 11.83 10.32 -43.24
CA SER A 254 13.04 10.28 -42.44
C SER A 254 12.79 10.75 -41.01
N ILE A 255 13.54 10.19 -40.06
CA ILE A 255 13.45 10.55 -38.65
C ILE A 255 14.68 11.40 -38.30
N PRO A 256 14.52 12.67 -37.91
CA PRO A 256 15.64 13.51 -37.51
C PRO A 256 16.17 13.09 -36.13
N SER A 257 17.39 13.53 -35.82
CA SER A 257 18.01 13.36 -34.51
C SER A 257 17.16 13.96 -33.40
N ILE A 258 17.08 13.25 -32.27
CA ILE A 258 16.28 13.62 -31.10
C ILE A 258 17.08 14.46 -30.10
N ASN A 259 18.40 14.28 -30.05
CA ASN A 259 19.29 15.00 -29.13
C ASN A 259 19.14 16.55 -29.18
N PRO A 260 18.99 17.20 -30.35
CA PRO A 260 18.81 18.65 -30.41
C PRO A 260 17.57 19.18 -29.67
N PHE A 261 16.53 18.36 -29.46
CA PHE A 261 15.32 18.79 -28.77
C PHE A 261 15.51 18.78 -27.24
N ILE A 262 16.28 17.84 -26.70
CA ILE A 262 16.61 17.83 -25.27
C ILE A 262 17.62 18.94 -24.94
N ASP A 263 18.58 19.20 -25.83
CA ASP A 263 19.57 20.27 -25.65
C ASP A 263 18.88 21.64 -25.53
N LYS A 264 17.90 21.91 -26.40
CA LYS A 264 17.06 23.11 -26.31
C LYS A 264 16.33 23.24 -24.96
N ALA A 265 15.88 22.13 -24.39
CA ALA A 265 15.21 22.14 -23.10
C ALA A 265 16.17 22.45 -21.94
N LEU A 266 17.38 21.89 -21.99
CA LEU A 266 18.44 22.11 -21.01
C LEU A 266 19.02 23.53 -21.10
N GLU A 267 19.16 24.08 -22.31
CA GLU A 267 19.61 25.46 -22.53
C GLU A 267 18.58 26.50 -22.09
N LYS A 268 17.28 26.19 -22.23
CA LYS A 268 16.20 27.14 -21.95
C LYS A 268 16.01 27.42 -20.47
N TRP A 269 16.19 26.44 -19.60
CA TRP A 269 15.94 26.57 -18.16
C TRP A 269 17.16 26.17 -17.32
N GLU A 270 17.76 27.14 -16.64
CA GLU A 270 18.88 26.91 -15.73
C GLU A 270 18.49 25.91 -14.64
N THR A 271 19.33 24.91 -14.34
CA THR A 271 19.10 23.88 -13.31
C THR A 271 17.89 22.95 -13.57
N PHE A 272 17.34 22.95 -14.78
CA PHE A 272 16.28 22.01 -15.16
C PHE A 272 16.83 20.58 -15.26
N MET A 273 16.20 19.66 -14.54
CA MET A 273 16.52 18.24 -14.55
C MET A 273 15.41 17.48 -15.26
N PRO A 274 15.65 16.96 -16.47
CA PRO A 274 14.70 16.07 -17.13
C PRO A 274 14.38 14.88 -16.23
N ALA A 275 13.09 14.62 -16.03
CA ALA A 275 12.61 13.50 -15.24
C ALA A 275 12.05 12.40 -16.14
N GLN A 276 11.37 12.80 -17.23
CA GLN A 276 10.75 11.89 -18.19
C GLN A 276 10.87 12.45 -19.60
N VAL A 277 11.12 11.56 -20.55
CA VAL A 277 11.12 11.87 -21.98
C VAL A 277 10.12 10.95 -22.67
N TYR A 278 9.33 11.52 -23.57
CA TYR A 278 8.36 10.83 -24.39
C TYR A 278 8.64 11.08 -25.85
N ILE A 279 8.59 10.01 -26.64
CA ILE A 279 8.55 10.08 -28.08
C ILE A 279 7.23 9.48 -28.50
N ARG A 280 6.33 10.31 -29.03
CA ARG A 280 4.98 9.91 -29.43
C ARG A 280 4.94 9.64 -30.92
N ASN A 281 4.21 8.60 -31.34
CA ASN A 281 4.07 8.19 -32.73
C ASN A 281 5.43 8.08 -33.45
N TYR A 282 6.35 7.29 -32.89
CA TYR A 282 7.69 7.15 -33.47
C TYR A 282 7.62 6.73 -34.94
N GLY A 283 8.22 7.53 -35.84
CA GLY A 283 8.25 7.26 -37.28
C GLY A 283 7.05 7.78 -38.09
N ALA A 284 6.09 8.48 -37.48
CA ALA A 284 5.00 9.16 -38.19
C ALA A 284 5.32 10.62 -38.52
N ILE A 285 4.63 11.23 -39.49
CA ILE A 285 4.77 12.65 -39.82
C ILE A 285 4.44 13.59 -38.66
N ASN A 286 3.60 13.13 -37.73
CA ASN A 286 3.18 13.87 -36.55
C ASN A 286 3.90 13.41 -35.27
N MET A 287 5.09 12.81 -35.41
CA MET A 287 5.95 12.40 -34.32
C MET A 287 6.25 13.58 -33.39
N LYS A 288 6.09 13.36 -32.08
CA LYS A 288 6.33 14.41 -31.07
C LYS A 288 7.41 13.99 -30.09
N PHE A 289 8.25 14.94 -29.73
CA PHE A 289 9.22 14.80 -28.65
C PHE A 289 8.75 15.65 -27.48
N GLN A 290 8.56 15.02 -26.32
CA GLN A 290 8.14 15.68 -25.10
C GLN A 290 9.17 15.42 -24.01
N VAL A 291 9.56 16.47 -23.29
CA VAL A 291 10.38 16.37 -22.08
C VAL A 291 9.63 17.02 -20.92
N ASP A 292 9.50 16.27 -19.84
CA ASP A 292 9.01 16.74 -18.55
C ASP A 292 10.16 16.69 -17.54
N GLY A 293 10.28 17.71 -16.72
CA GLY A 293 11.34 17.80 -15.73
C GLY A 293 11.00 18.73 -14.58
N LEU A 294 11.94 18.82 -13.64
CA LEU A 294 11.80 19.61 -12.43
C LEU A 294 13.02 20.53 -12.30
N LEU A 295 12.80 21.72 -11.74
CA LEU A 295 13.88 22.55 -11.21
C LEU A 295 14.38 21.96 -9.88
N ASP A 296 15.61 22.30 -9.53
CA ASP A 296 16.15 22.08 -8.19
C ASP A 296 15.17 22.62 -7.13
N THR A 297 14.89 21.82 -6.11
CA THR A 297 13.92 22.17 -5.06
C THR A 297 14.33 23.42 -4.27
N LYS A 298 15.63 23.74 -4.24
CA LYS A 298 16.17 24.98 -3.67
C LYS A 298 15.85 26.22 -4.50
N LYS A 299 15.69 26.07 -5.82
CA LYS A 299 15.29 27.14 -6.74
C LYS A 299 13.78 27.34 -6.71
N LYS A 300 13.00 26.26 -6.85
CA LYS A 300 11.53 26.32 -6.75
C LYS A 300 10.91 24.99 -6.29
N PHE A 301 10.09 25.06 -5.24
CA PHE A 301 9.42 23.89 -4.68
C PHE A 301 8.36 23.27 -5.62
N LEU A 302 7.77 24.04 -6.54
CA LEU A 302 6.78 23.55 -7.52
C LEU A 302 7.23 23.87 -8.95
N GLY A 303 8.53 23.72 -9.22
CA GLY A 303 9.08 24.05 -10.53
C GLY A 303 9.00 22.90 -11.51
N ASN A 304 7.82 22.53 -12.03
CA ASN A 304 7.72 21.52 -13.09
C ASN A 304 7.58 22.14 -14.48
N GLY A 305 8.41 21.68 -15.41
CA GLY A 305 8.47 22.19 -16.77
C GLY A 305 8.14 21.10 -17.78
N ARG A 306 7.52 21.51 -18.90
CA ARG A 306 7.23 20.64 -20.04
C ARG A 306 7.48 21.36 -21.35
N LEU A 307 8.15 20.69 -22.28
CA LEU A 307 8.25 21.14 -23.67
C LEU A 307 7.80 20.00 -24.58
N VAL A 308 6.94 20.31 -25.54
CA VAL A 308 6.50 19.37 -26.58
C VAL A 308 6.82 19.96 -27.94
N TYR A 309 7.66 19.26 -28.69
CA TYR A 309 8.03 19.61 -30.06
C TYR A 309 7.38 18.66 -31.04
N ASP A 310 6.91 19.20 -32.15
CA ASP A 310 6.71 18.42 -33.37
C ASP A 310 8.08 18.21 -34.02
N VAL A 311 8.44 16.94 -34.20
CA VAL A 311 9.82 16.53 -34.53
C VAL A 311 10.16 16.89 -35.97
N LEU A 312 9.22 16.72 -36.91
CA LEU A 312 9.46 16.94 -38.34
C LEU A 312 9.45 18.43 -38.68
N SER A 313 8.45 19.18 -38.19
CA SER A 313 8.37 20.63 -38.40
C SER A 313 9.33 21.44 -37.51
N LYS A 314 9.91 20.80 -36.49
CA LYS A 314 10.77 21.40 -35.44
C LYS A 314 10.06 22.52 -34.65
N LYS A 315 8.73 22.57 -34.70
CA LYS A 315 7.91 23.59 -34.04
C LYS A 315 7.63 23.21 -32.59
N LEU A 316 7.72 24.17 -31.68
CA LEU A 316 7.24 24.03 -30.30
C LEU A 316 5.71 24.07 -30.30
N ILE A 317 5.09 23.00 -29.81
CA ILE A 317 3.63 22.79 -29.78
C ILE A 317 3.06 23.17 -28.42
N GLU A 318 3.74 22.78 -27.34
CA GLU A 318 3.31 23.04 -25.97
C GLU A 318 4.50 23.43 -25.12
N GLU A 319 4.29 24.43 -24.26
CA GLU A 319 5.27 24.89 -23.28
C GLU A 319 4.59 25.11 -21.94
N LYS A 320 5.13 24.45 -20.92
CA LYS A 320 4.90 24.77 -19.52
C LYS A 320 6.20 25.27 -18.91
N ASP A 321 6.24 26.56 -18.61
CA ASP A 321 7.36 27.21 -17.95
C ASP A 321 7.42 26.81 -16.46
N PRO A 322 8.50 26.16 -15.98
CA PRO A 322 8.62 25.74 -14.59
C PRO A 322 8.66 26.91 -13.60
N TYR A 323 8.97 28.13 -14.05
CA TYR A 323 8.93 29.31 -13.19
C TYR A 323 7.51 29.86 -13.00
N LYS A 324 6.55 29.47 -13.83
CA LYS A 324 5.13 29.81 -13.67
C LYS A 324 4.40 28.72 -12.88
N ASN A 325 3.32 29.10 -12.21
CA ASN A 325 2.50 28.18 -11.43
C ASN A 325 1.31 27.73 -12.28
N ASP A 326 0.93 26.47 -12.14
CA ASP A 326 -0.26 25.87 -12.75
C ASP A 326 -1.05 25.16 -11.66
N TYR A 327 -2.24 25.64 -11.34
CA TYR A 327 -2.97 25.21 -10.14
C TYR A 327 -3.18 23.69 -10.08
N LEU A 328 -3.57 23.05 -11.18
CA LEU A 328 -3.91 21.62 -11.20
C LEU A 328 -2.65 20.75 -11.01
N GLU A 329 -1.62 21.00 -11.81
CA GLU A 329 -0.39 20.24 -11.73
C GLU A 329 0.41 20.55 -10.45
N ASP A 330 0.34 21.79 -9.94
CA ASP A 330 1.01 22.21 -8.70
C ASP A 330 0.43 21.51 -7.47
N VAL A 331 -0.89 21.29 -7.42
CA VAL A 331 -1.55 20.53 -6.35
C VAL A 331 -1.12 19.06 -6.40
N GLU A 332 -1.13 18.43 -7.59
CA GLU A 332 -0.66 17.04 -7.73
C GLU A 332 0.83 16.93 -7.34
N LEU A 333 1.67 17.86 -7.79
CA LEU A 333 3.10 17.88 -7.46
C LEU A 333 3.33 18.08 -5.97
N THR A 334 2.57 18.95 -5.30
CA THR A 334 2.65 19.14 -3.85
C THR A 334 2.34 17.85 -3.11
N ILE A 335 1.25 17.17 -3.48
CA ILE A 335 0.85 15.89 -2.88
C ILE A 335 1.94 14.84 -3.05
N ARG A 336 2.51 14.73 -4.27
CA ARG A 336 3.59 13.78 -4.55
C ARG A 336 4.86 14.12 -3.76
N ARG A 337 5.34 15.37 -3.79
CA ARG A 337 6.55 15.79 -3.05
C ARG A 337 6.42 15.55 -1.55
N LEU A 338 5.27 15.88 -0.97
CA LEU A 338 5.02 15.65 0.46
C LEU A 338 4.96 14.17 0.83
N HIS A 339 4.40 13.31 -0.03
CA HIS A 339 4.31 11.88 0.23
C HIS A 339 5.66 11.16 0.04
N PHE A 340 6.39 11.48 -1.04
CA PHE A 340 7.68 10.84 -1.35
C PHE A 340 8.85 11.44 -0.55
N GLY A 341 8.72 12.66 -0.04
CA GLY A 341 9.77 13.33 0.76
C GLY A 341 11.03 13.65 -0.06
N ASP A 342 10.89 13.85 -1.37
CA ASP A 342 11.98 13.96 -2.35
C ASP A 342 12.61 15.36 -2.47
N TYR A 343 12.29 16.28 -1.56
CA TYR A 343 12.68 17.69 -1.65
C TYR A 343 13.74 18.15 -0.64
N GLY A 344 14.01 17.35 0.40
CA GLY A 344 14.96 17.68 1.47
C GLY A 344 16.19 16.78 1.54
N GLY A 345 16.41 15.95 0.51
CA GLY A 345 17.54 15.03 0.44
C GLY A 345 17.56 13.98 1.55
N LEU A 346 18.73 13.38 1.78
CA LEU A 346 18.92 12.30 2.74
C LEU A 346 18.51 12.67 4.19
N PRO A 347 18.79 13.88 4.72
CA PRO A 347 18.36 14.25 6.07
C PRO A 347 16.84 14.19 6.26
N LEU A 348 16.06 14.66 5.28
CA LEU A 348 14.60 14.63 5.36
C LEU A 348 14.06 13.20 5.31
N LYS A 349 14.62 12.34 4.45
CA LYS A 349 14.28 10.91 4.41
C LYS A 349 14.43 10.25 5.77
N PHE A 350 15.52 10.55 6.50
CA PHE A 350 15.74 10.02 7.86
C PHE A 350 14.76 10.59 8.89
N VAL A 351 14.43 11.87 8.82
CA VAL A 351 13.39 12.46 9.70
C VAL A 351 12.05 11.76 9.47
N TYR A 352 11.66 11.56 8.21
CA TYR A 352 10.41 10.87 7.86
C TYR A 352 10.44 9.40 8.29
N LEU A 353 11.57 8.72 8.14
CA LEU A 353 11.77 7.35 8.62
C LEU A 353 11.58 7.24 10.14
N ILE A 354 12.12 8.18 10.92
CA ILE A 354 11.93 8.23 12.38
C ILE A 354 10.45 8.49 12.72
N LEU A 355 9.80 9.45 12.04
CA LEU A 355 8.39 9.77 12.25
C LEU A 355 7.46 8.59 11.86
N ALA A 356 7.82 7.80 10.86
CA ALA A 356 7.12 6.58 10.49
C ALA A 356 7.21 5.51 11.59
N PHE A 357 8.40 5.31 12.19
CA PHE A 357 8.55 4.41 13.34
C PHE A 357 7.86 4.92 14.61
N ILE A 358 7.85 6.24 14.85
CA ILE A 358 7.03 6.85 15.90
C ILE A 358 5.56 6.53 15.67
N THR A 359 5.08 6.60 14.43
CA THR A 359 3.71 6.25 14.09
C THR A 359 3.41 4.77 14.32
N CYS A 360 4.34 3.87 13.98
CA CYS A 360 4.27 2.45 14.34
C CYS A 360 4.11 2.25 15.86
N PHE A 361 4.85 3.01 16.67
CA PHE A 361 4.72 2.97 18.13
C PHE A 361 3.36 3.51 18.61
N VAL A 362 2.85 4.59 18.02
CA VAL A 362 1.52 5.16 18.33
C VAL A 362 0.42 4.13 18.06
N ILE A 363 0.53 3.37 16.97
CA ILE A 363 -0.42 2.29 16.64
C ILE A 363 -0.37 1.16 17.69
N ILE A 364 0.83 0.65 18.00
CA ILE A 364 1.01 -0.40 19.01
C ILE A 364 0.51 0.05 20.38
N SER A 365 0.89 1.26 20.81
CA SER A 365 0.44 1.81 22.09
C SER A 365 -1.07 2.00 22.14
N GLY A 366 -1.73 2.37 21.03
CA GLY A 366 -3.20 2.41 20.94
C GLY A 366 -3.85 1.04 21.22
N VAL A 367 -3.30 -0.04 20.64
CA VAL A 367 -3.74 -1.41 20.91
C VAL A 367 -3.52 -1.80 22.38
N LEU A 368 -2.37 -1.42 22.96
CA LEU A 368 -2.06 -1.69 24.38
C LEU A 368 -2.99 -0.93 25.33
N ILE A 369 -3.30 0.34 25.05
CA ILE A 369 -4.30 1.13 25.80
C ILE A 369 -5.66 0.45 25.71
N TRP A 370 -6.06 -0.01 24.52
CA TRP A 370 -7.35 -0.67 24.30
C TRP A 370 -7.47 -1.96 25.12
N LEU A 371 -6.40 -2.75 25.19
CA LEU A 371 -6.31 -3.95 26.02
C LEU A 371 -6.42 -3.61 27.52
N GLU A 372 -5.58 -2.70 28.01
CA GLU A 372 -5.56 -2.36 29.44
C GLU A 372 -6.86 -1.66 29.89
N ALA A 373 -7.48 -0.86 29.03
CA ALA A 373 -8.76 -0.23 29.32
C ALA A 373 -9.91 -1.25 29.49
N ARG A 374 -9.78 -2.43 28.89
CA ARG A 374 -10.76 -3.54 28.92
C ARG A 374 -10.35 -4.68 29.84
N ASN A 375 -9.21 -4.57 30.52
CA ASN A 375 -8.73 -5.53 31.50
C ASN A 375 -9.16 -5.14 32.93
N LYS A 376 -10.47 -4.90 33.13
CA LYS A 376 -11.04 -4.52 34.43
C LYS A 376 -11.76 -5.69 35.09
N LYS A 377 -11.85 -5.70 36.42
CA LYS A 377 -12.53 -6.77 37.18
C LYS A 377 -14.01 -6.93 36.79
N ASN A 378 -14.69 -5.84 36.47
CA ASN A 378 -16.12 -5.78 36.12
C ASN A 378 -16.47 -6.21 34.68
N ILE A 379 -15.47 -6.50 33.83
CA ILE A 379 -15.70 -7.03 32.49
C ILE A 379 -15.85 -8.56 32.58
N PRO A 380 -16.75 -9.19 31.81
CA PRO A 380 -16.84 -10.65 31.71
C PRO A 380 -15.49 -11.31 31.35
N ALA A 381 -15.21 -12.48 31.92
CA ALA A 381 -14.01 -13.26 31.61
C ALA A 381 -13.97 -13.68 30.14
N SER A 382 -15.13 -14.02 29.56
CA SER A 382 -15.27 -14.34 28.12
C SER A 382 -14.85 -13.17 27.22
N GLN A 383 -15.26 -11.94 27.57
CA GLN A 383 -14.91 -10.74 26.83
C GLN A 383 -13.43 -10.36 27.03
N LYS A 384 -12.87 -10.53 28.24
CA LYS A 384 -11.41 -10.38 28.47
C LYS A 384 -10.62 -11.35 27.61
N LEU A 385 -11.05 -12.61 27.53
CA LEU A 385 -10.40 -13.63 26.71
C LEU A 385 -10.40 -13.24 25.23
N TYR A 386 -11.53 -12.77 24.72
CA TYR A 386 -11.65 -12.27 23.34
C TYR A 386 -10.70 -11.10 23.08
N ASN A 387 -10.74 -10.06 23.93
CA ASN A 387 -9.90 -8.89 23.76
C ASN A 387 -8.41 -9.25 23.77
N ARG A 388 -7.99 -10.14 24.67
CA ARG A 388 -6.60 -10.63 24.72
C ARG A 388 -6.21 -11.42 23.48
N LYS A 389 -7.11 -12.28 22.96
CA LYS A 389 -6.84 -13.02 21.71
C LYS A 389 -6.57 -12.05 20.56
N VAL A 390 -7.44 -11.05 20.38
CA VAL A 390 -7.28 -10.02 19.34
C VAL A 390 -5.97 -9.26 19.51
N GLY A 391 -5.70 -8.75 20.72
CA GLY A 391 -4.47 -8.02 20.99
C GLY A 391 -3.20 -8.83 20.78
N HIS A 392 -3.20 -10.12 21.15
CA HIS A 392 -2.05 -11.00 20.90
C HIS A 392 -1.86 -11.27 19.41
N ILE A 393 -2.93 -11.40 18.61
CA ILE A 393 -2.82 -11.56 17.16
C ILE A 393 -2.18 -10.30 16.56
N TYR A 394 -2.67 -9.12 16.94
CA TYR A 394 -2.17 -7.86 16.41
C TYR A 394 -0.70 -7.66 16.74
N LEU A 395 -0.34 -7.81 18.01
CA LEU A 395 1.06 -7.66 18.44
C LEU A 395 1.96 -8.73 17.83
N ALA A 396 1.48 -9.96 17.64
CA ALA A 396 2.27 -11.02 17.01
C ALA A 396 2.61 -10.70 15.55
N ILE A 397 1.65 -10.15 14.78
CA ILE A 397 1.87 -9.75 13.38
C ILE A 397 2.79 -8.53 13.29
N CYS A 398 2.53 -7.50 14.09
CA CYS A 398 3.33 -6.26 14.04
C CYS A 398 4.76 -6.48 14.55
N LEU A 399 4.93 -7.08 15.73
CA LEU A 399 6.25 -7.19 16.37
C LEU A 399 7.16 -8.22 15.70
N SER A 400 6.62 -9.15 14.91
CA SER A 400 7.44 -10.07 14.12
C SER A 400 8.06 -9.38 12.89
N MET A 401 7.55 -8.24 12.42
CA MET A 401 8.11 -7.56 11.23
C MET A 401 9.56 -7.11 11.46
N TYR A 402 9.88 -6.55 12.62
CA TYR A 402 11.25 -6.08 12.92
C TYR A 402 12.33 -7.15 12.71
N PRO A 403 12.31 -8.31 13.40
CA PRO A 403 13.30 -9.36 13.19
C PRO A 403 13.25 -9.95 11.78
N ILE A 404 12.08 -10.05 11.15
CA ILE A 404 11.96 -10.68 9.83
C ILE A 404 12.51 -9.77 8.73
N THR A 405 12.27 -8.47 8.81
CA THR A 405 12.92 -7.51 7.91
C THR A 405 14.44 -7.57 8.09
N ALA A 406 14.94 -7.54 9.33
CA ALA A 406 16.38 -7.65 9.59
C ALA A 406 16.98 -8.96 9.02
N PHE A 407 16.31 -10.09 9.24
CA PHE A 407 16.69 -11.38 8.67
C PHE A 407 16.70 -11.35 7.13
N THR A 408 15.67 -10.74 6.52
CA THR A 408 15.57 -10.66 5.06
C THR A 408 16.64 -9.75 4.46
N PHE A 409 17.12 -8.72 5.18
CA PHE A 409 18.28 -7.93 4.76
C PHE A 409 19.54 -8.79 4.64
N ILE A 410 19.80 -9.66 5.62
CA ILE A 410 20.92 -10.60 5.60
C ILE A 410 20.79 -11.52 4.37
N ILE A 411 19.62 -12.12 4.17
CA ILE A 411 19.39 -13.03 3.05
C ILE A 411 19.52 -12.30 1.71
N ALA A 412 18.91 -11.12 1.56
CA ALA A 412 19.01 -10.31 0.35
C ALA A 412 20.47 -10.05 -0.06
N LYS A 413 21.34 -9.77 0.91
CA LYS A 413 22.76 -9.56 0.65
C LYS A 413 23.51 -10.84 0.20
N LEU A 414 23.07 -12.00 0.69
CA LEU A 414 23.71 -13.30 0.43
C LEU A 414 23.19 -14.00 -0.84
N ILE A 415 22.09 -13.55 -1.44
CA ILE A 415 21.58 -14.13 -2.71
C ILE A 415 22.62 -13.89 -3.83
N PRO A 416 23.15 -14.95 -4.46
CA PRO A 416 24.08 -14.84 -5.57
C PRO A 416 23.45 -14.15 -6.78
N ARG A 417 24.26 -13.39 -7.53
CA ARG A 417 23.81 -12.68 -8.75
C ARG A 417 23.32 -13.61 -9.86
N SER A 418 23.75 -14.87 -9.87
CA SER A 418 23.24 -15.89 -10.80
C SER A 418 21.74 -16.19 -10.62
N LEU A 419 21.16 -15.83 -9.47
CA LEU A 419 19.75 -16.02 -9.16
C LEU A 419 18.92 -14.74 -9.28
N ASP A 420 19.45 -13.69 -9.91
CA ASP A 420 18.77 -12.39 -10.00
C ASP A 420 17.39 -12.50 -10.69
N SER A 421 17.22 -13.38 -11.68
CA SER A 421 15.93 -13.65 -12.34
C SER A 421 14.86 -14.26 -11.41
N SER A 422 15.29 -14.99 -10.38
CA SER A 422 14.40 -15.63 -9.39
C SER A 422 14.35 -14.88 -8.06
N ARG A 423 15.06 -13.76 -7.95
CA ARG A 423 15.27 -13.02 -6.70
C ARG A 423 13.98 -12.53 -6.07
N GLN A 424 13.01 -12.08 -6.88
CA GLN A 424 11.68 -11.70 -6.40
C GLN A 424 11.00 -12.86 -5.66
N THR A 425 10.93 -14.03 -6.28
CA THR A 425 10.31 -15.23 -5.70
C THR A 425 11.02 -15.63 -4.41
N ILE A 426 12.36 -15.64 -4.41
CA ILE A 426 13.17 -15.97 -3.24
C ILE A 426 12.87 -15.01 -2.07
N LEU A 427 12.92 -13.70 -2.32
CA LEU A 427 12.65 -12.69 -1.29
C LEU A 427 11.21 -12.77 -0.77
N TYR A 428 10.22 -13.00 -1.65
CA TYR A 428 8.82 -13.17 -1.26
C TYR A 428 8.65 -14.39 -0.36
N SER A 429 9.14 -15.56 -0.79
CA SER A 429 9.04 -16.79 -0.02
C SER A 429 9.69 -16.64 1.35
N ILE A 430 10.92 -16.11 1.41
CA ILE A 430 11.63 -15.93 2.68
C ILE A 430 10.90 -14.95 3.57
N PHE A 431 10.54 -13.77 3.08
CA PHE A 431 9.89 -12.74 3.89
C PHE A 431 8.54 -13.22 4.43
N PHE A 432 7.63 -13.67 3.56
CA PHE A 432 6.26 -14.01 3.97
C PHE A 432 6.18 -15.32 4.76
N LEU A 433 6.93 -16.36 4.39
CA LEU A 433 6.91 -17.63 5.15
C LEU A 433 7.51 -17.46 6.54
N SER A 434 8.65 -16.79 6.65
CA SER A 434 9.28 -16.54 7.95
C SER A 434 8.43 -15.58 8.81
N TRP A 435 7.75 -14.60 8.19
CA TRP A 435 6.84 -13.70 8.89
C TRP A 435 5.60 -14.42 9.43
N ILE A 436 4.95 -15.26 8.62
CA ILE A 436 3.81 -16.07 9.06
C ILE A 436 4.25 -17.02 10.17
N LEU A 437 5.37 -17.72 9.99
CA LEU A 437 5.89 -18.65 10.99
C LEU A 437 6.15 -17.95 12.33
N LEU A 438 6.89 -16.83 12.33
CA LEU A 438 7.20 -16.10 13.55
C LEU A 438 5.96 -15.48 14.19
N SER A 439 5.03 -14.97 13.38
CA SER A 439 3.73 -14.47 13.86
C SER A 439 2.91 -15.56 14.53
N LEU A 440 2.87 -16.77 13.97
CA LEU A 440 2.21 -17.92 14.58
C LEU A 440 2.88 -18.32 15.89
N LEU A 441 4.22 -18.44 15.91
CA LEU A 441 4.97 -18.73 17.14
C LEU A 441 4.66 -17.70 18.23
N PHE A 442 4.73 -16.41 17.91
CA PHE A 442 4.37 -15.33 18.83
C PHE A 442 2.93 -15.42 19.30
N ARG A 443 1.99 -15.74 18.40
CA ARG A 443 0.59 -15.93 18.75
C ARG A 443 0.39 -17.07 19.74
N PHE A 444 1.14 -18.17 19.65
CA PHE A 444 1.04 -19.30 20.55
C PHE A 444 1.70 -19.07 21.92
N LEU A 445 2.69 -18.16 22.00
CA LEU A 445 3.27 -17.77 23.30
C LEU A 445 2.27 -17.08 24.23
N ARG A 446 1.29 -16.37 23.67
CA ARG A 446 0.18 -15.69 24.40
C ARG A 446 0.67 -14.79 25.55
N ASP A 447 1.83 -14.16 25.38
CA ASP A 447 2.47 -13.34 26.41
C ASP A 447 3.17 -12.15 25.79
N ASN A 448 2.55 -10.97 25.86
CA ASN A 448 3.06 -9.73 25.27
C ASN A 448 4.47 -9.38 25.74
N TYR A 449 4.83 -9.70 27.00
CA TYR A 449 6.17 -9.47 27.51
C TYR A 449 7.19 -10.35 26.76
N LYS A 450 6.89 -11.64 26.60
CA LYS A 450 7.78 -12.57 25.88
C LYS A 450 7.86 -12.23 24.40
N ILE A 451 6.73 -11.94 23.76
CA ILE A 451 6.68 -11.58 22.33
C ILE A 451 7.55 -10.33 22.07
N ASN A 452 7.37 -9.27 22.88
CA ASN A 452 8.19 -8.06 22.75
C ASN A 452 9.67 -8.34 23.02
N LYS A 453 9.99 -9.12 24.07
CA LYS A 453 11.38 -9.48 24.38
C LYS A 453 12.02 -10.29 23.26
N TYR A 454 11.35 -11.32 22.73
CA TYR A 454 11.89 -12.16 21.67
C TYR A 454 12.01 -11.41 20.34
N SER A 455 11.04 -10.56 20.01
CA SER A 455 11.14 -9.66 18.86
C SER A 455 12.41 -8.78 18.94
N LEU A 456 12.64 -8.14 20.10
CA LEU A 456 13.82 -7.29 20.30
C LEU A 456 15.13 -8.09 20.33
N VAL A 457 15.14 -9.30 20.89
CA VAL A 457 16.33 -10.17 20.91
C VAL A 457 16.69 -10.62 19.49
N LEU A 458 15.73 -11.20 18.76
CA LEU A 458 15.96 -11.66 17.39
C LEU A 458 16.32 -10.49 16.48
N GLY A 459 15.60 -9.38 16.61
CA GLY A 459 15.85 -8.18 15.82
C GLY A 459 17.22 -7.57 16.15
N SER A 460 17.64 -7.56 17.41
CA SER A 460 18.99 -7.11 17.79
C SER A 460 20.09 -7.98 17.18
N ILE A 461 19.94 -9.32 17.27
CA ILE A 461 20.91 -10.25 16.70
C ILE A 461 21.00 -10.06 15.19
N PHE A 462 19.86 -10.11 14.47
CA PHE A 462 19.88 -9.97 13.01
C PHE A 462 20.34 -8.58 12.57
N ALA A 463 19.90 -7.50 13.24
CA ALA A 463 20.33 -6.14 12.92
C ALA A 463 21.86 -5.98 13.00
N LEU A 464 22.50 -6.54 14.02
CA LEU A 464 23.96 -6.49 14.18
C LEU A 464 24.71 -7.39 13.18
N LEU A 465 24.05 -8.41 12.63
CA LEU A 465 24.62 -9.30 11.60
C LEU A 465 24.57 -8.69 10.19
N ILE A 466 23.70 -7.71 9.93
CA ILE A 466 23.57 -7.05 8.61
C ILE A 466 24.89 -6.42 8.12
N PRO A 467 25.58 -5.55 8.89
CA PRO A 467 26.85 -4.97 8.43
C PRO A 467 27.96 -6.03 8.25
N ILE A 468 27.88 -7.13 9.00
CA ILE A 468 28.81 -8.27 8.87
C ILE A 468 28.53 -9.00 7.55
N ALA A 469 27.26 -9.27 7.24
CA ALA A 469 26.86 -9.86 5.97
C ALA A 469 27.26 -8.97 4.78
N ASN A 470 27.13 -7.64 4.93
CA ASN A 470 27.58 -6.68 3.92
C ASN A 470 29.10 -6.75 3.69
N GLY A 471 29.88 -6.72 4.76
CA GLY A 471 31.34 -6.82 4.72
C GLY A 471 31.83 -8.13 4.10
N ILE A 472 31.21 -9.26 4.42
CA ILE A 472 31.56 -10.58 3.87
C ILE A 472 31.17 -10.69 2.39
N ALA A 473 29.96 -10.26 2.01
CA ALA A 473 29.43 -10.50 0.67
C ALA A 473 29.98 -9.55 -0.38
N SER A 474 30.25 -8.28 -0.05
CA SER A 474 30.72 -7.28 -1.02
C SER A 474 32.06 -6.62 -0.67
N GLY A 475 32.68 -6.98 0.46
CA GLY A 475 33.91 -6.33 0.92
C GLY A 475 33.70 -4.89 1.44
N ASN A 476 32.44 -4.43 1.49
CA ASN A 476 32.06 -3.07 1.91
C ASN A 476 31.89 -3.02 3.43
N TRP A 477 32.99 -3.10 4.15
CA TRP A 477 32.99 -2.87 5.59
C TRP A 477 32.67 -1.40 5.91
N PHE A 478 32.01 -1.13 7.04
CA PHE A 478 31.58 0.23 7.37
C PHE A 478 32.72 1.25 7.44
N TRP A 479 33.92 0.87 7.90
CA TRP A 479 35.10 1.74 7.88
C TRP A 479 35.62 2.02 6.47
N LYS A 480 35.53 1.04 5.56
CA LYS A 480 35.93 1.20 4.16
C LYS A 480 34.95 2.10 3.41
N MET A 481 33.64 1.89 3.61
CA MET A 481 32.61 2.76 3.03
C MET A 481 32.75 4.21 3.48
N TYR A 482 33.14 4.45 4.74
CA TYR A 482 33.44 5.79 5.23
C TYR A 482 34.65 6.41 4.53
N GLN A 483 35.74 5.65 4.37
CA GLN A 483 36.94 6.10 3.65
C GLN A 483 36.66 6.39 2.17
N ASP A 484 35.83 5.56 1.53
CA ASP A 484 35.46 5.67 0.11
C ASP A 484 34.35 6.72 -0.15
N GLY A 485 33.87 7.42 0.88
CA GLY A 485 32.83 8.45 0.76
C GLY A 485 31.43 7.90 0.42
N GLN A 486 31.18 6.60 0.63
CA GLN A 486 29.93 5.92 0.27
C GLN A 486 28.85 6.08 1.36
N TYR A 487 28.51 7.33 1.70
CA TYR A 487 27.63 7.66 2.83
C TYR A 487 26.22 7.07 2.73
N SER A 488 25.67 6.97 1.52
CA SER A 488 24.31 6.42 1.31
C SER A 488 24.22 4.96 1.76
N ILE A 489 25.21 4.14 1.39
CA ILE A 489 25.25 2.71 1.75
C ILE A 489 25.63 2.55 3.23
N LEU A 490 26.59 3.34 3.70
CA LEU A 490 26.98 3.38 5.11
C LEU A 490 25.79 3.69 6.03
N SER A 491 24.87 4.54 5.59
CA SER A 491 23.70 4.93 6.39
C SER A 491 22.77 3.76 6.72
N ILE A 492 22.69 2.75 5.84
CA ILE A 492 21.92 1.51 6.07
C ILE A 492 22.57 0.68 7.18
N ASP A 493 23.89 0.48 7.12
CA ASP A 493 24.62 -0.27 8.15
C ASP A 493 24.54 0.45 9.51
N LEU A 494 24.69 1.78 9.54
CA LEU A 494 24.57 2.57 10.76
C LEU A 494 23.15 2.48 11.36
N PHE A 495 22.10 2.54 10.53
CA PHE A 495 20.72 2.39 10.98
C PHE A 495 20.50 1.05 11.71
N TRP A 496 20.99 -0.04 11.13
CA TRP A 496 20.84 -1.38 11.71
C TRP A 496 21.72 -1.58 12.95
N ILE A 497 22.95 -1.04 12.96
CA ILE A 497 23.80 -1.05 14.17
C ILE A 497 23.10 -0.33 15.32
N ILE A 498 22.62 0.90 15.09
CA ILE A 498 21.95 1.70 16.12
C ILE A 498 20.70 0.99 16.61
N SER A 499 19.86 0.51 15.69
CA SER A 499 18.63 -0.21 16.02
C SER A 499 18.89 -1.51 16.80
N GLY A 500 19.94 -2.25 16.43
CA GLY A 500 20.39 -3.46 17.11
C GLY A 500 20.90 -3.19 18.53
N LEU A 501 21.73 -2.16 18.71
CA LEU A 501 22.25 -1.74 20.01
C LEU A 501 21.15 -1.22 20.93
N VAL A 502 20.26 -0.35 20.42
CA VAL A 502 19.11 0.17 21.19
C VAL A 502 18.21 -0.99 21.63
N SER A 503 17.94 -1.95 20.74
CA SER A 503 17.16 -3.15 21.07
C SER A 503 17.82 -3.98 22.18
N ALA A 504 19.14 -4.22 22.10
CA ALA A 504 19.89 -4.91 23.14
C ALA A 504 19.82 -4.20 24.51
N LEU A 505 19.97 -2.87 24.50
CA LEU A 505 19.87 -2.04 25.70
C LEU A 505 18.47 -2.10 26.33
N ILE A 506 17.41 -2.08 25.51
CA ILE A 506 16.03 -2.24 25.97
C ILE A 506 15.83 -3.63 26.57
N VAL A 507 16.29 -4.69 25.91
CA VAL A 507 16.18 -6.08 26.41
C VAL A 507 16.88 -6.24 27.77
N ARG A 508 18.02 -5.58 27.99
CA ARG A 508 18.73 -5.60 29.28
C ARG A 508 17.94 -4.91 30.39
N LYS A 509 17.16 -3.87 30.06
CA LYS A 509 16.40 -3.07 31.04
C LYS A 509 14.93 -3.51 31.20
N ILE A 510 14.39 -4.29 30.26
CA ILE A 510 12.96 -4.65 30.26
C ILE A 510 12.62 -5.61 31.40
N LYS A 511 11.84 -5.12 32.36
CA LYS A 511 11.26 -5.93 33.44
C LYS A 511 9.83 -6.29 33.10
N ARG A 512 9.36 -7.42 33.62
CA ARG A 512 7.95 -7.80 33.48
C ARG A 512 7.10 -6.85 34.34
N PRO A 513 6.23 -6.01 33.76
CA PRO A 513 5.51 -5.01 34.53
C PRO A 513 4.33 -5.58 35.31
N VAL A 514 3.75 -6.70 34.85
CA VAL A 514 2.55 -7.33 35.43
C VAL A 514 2.75 -8.85 35.52
N PRO A 515 2.31 -9.51 36.61
CA PRO A 515 2.34 -10.96 36.73
C PRO A 515 1.69 -11.67 35.53
N LYS A 516 2.16 -12.86 35.20
CA LYS A 516 1.60 -13.66 34.11
C LYS A 516 0.16 -14.05 34.46
N ILE A 517 -0.82 -13.40 33.82
CA ILE A 517 -2.21 -13.87 33.88
C ILE A 517 -2.28 -15.21 33.14
N HIS A 518 -2.65 -16.27 33.84
CA HIS A 518 -2.75 -17.61 33.26
C HIS A 518 -3.96 -17.66 32.32
N HIS A 519 -3.71 -18.00 31.05
CA HIS A 519 -4.78 -18.04 30.05
C HIS A 519 -5.82 -19.09 30.41
N ASP A 520 -5.39 -20.19 31.00
CA ASP A 520 -6.24 -21.33 31.36
C ASP A 520 -7.18 -20.99 32.52
N THR A 521 -6.70 -20.23 33.51
CA THR A 521 -7.57 -19.76 34.61
C THR A 521 -8.66 -18.82 34.10
N LEU A 522 -8.32 -17.87 33.21
CA LEU A 522 -9.32 -17.01 32.56
C LEU A 522 -10.30 -17.80 31.67
N LYS A 523 -9.83 -18.87 31.02
CA LYS A 523 -10.67 -19.73 30.19
C LYS A 523 -11.65 -20.51 31.08
N GLU A 524 -11.19 -21.06 32.20
CA GLU A 524 -12.04 -21.72 33.20
C GLU A 524 -13.05 -20.75 33.82
N GLU A 525 -12.63 -19.54 34.19
CA GLU A 525 -13.53 -18.48 34.66
C GLU A 525 -14.59 -18.14 33.61
N ALA A 526 -14.21 -18.03 32.33
CA ALA A 526 -15.13 -17.79 31.24
C ALA A 526 -16.11 -18.95 31.01
N ILE A 527 -15.67 -20.20 31.18
CA ILE A 527 -16.53 -21.39 31.09
C ILE A 527 -17.52 -21.40 32.26
N LYS A 528 -17.05 -21.15 33.49
CA LYS A 528 -17.90 -21.06 34.68
C LYS A 528 -18.91 -19.92 34.57
N GLU A 529 -18.48 -18.77 34.07
CA GLU A 529 -19.36 -17.64 33.79
C GLU A 529 -20.39 -17.97 32.70
N TYR A 530 -19.99 -18.64 31.62
CA TYR A 530 -20.91 -19.08 30.57
C TYR A 530 -21.96 -20.06 31.11
N GLN A 531 -21.54 -21.05 31.90
CA GLN A 531 -22.44 -22.00 32.58
C GLN A 531 -23.39 -21.29 33.56
N LYS A 532 -22.91 -20.26 34.27
CA LYS A 532 -23.70 -19.46 35.22
C LYS A 532 -24.67 -18.47 34.54
N ASN A 533 -24.28 -17.91 33.39
CA ASN A 533 -25.02 -16.87 32.67
C ASN A 533 -26.01 -17.43 31.63
N ASN A 534 -26.13 -18.76 31.48
CA ASN A 534 -27.21 -19.44 30.74
C ASN A 534 -28.63 -19.18 31.31
N LEU A 535 -28.81 -18.12 32.10
CA LEU A 535 -30.07 -17.62 32.66
C LEU A 535 -30.39 -16.15 32.28
N THR A 536 -29.63 -15.49 31.37
CA THR A 536 -30.04 -14.15 30.87
C THR A 536 -29.89 -14.00 29.35
N THR A 537 -30.99 -14.25 28.65
CA THR A 537 -31.17 -14.36 27.19
C THR A 537 -30.86 -13.07 26.39
N THR A 538 -30.90 -11.90 27.03
CA THR A 538 -30.97 -10.60 26.33
C THR A 538 -29.65 -10.13 25.69
N ASN A 539 -28.49 -10.39 26.32
CA ASN A 539 -27.19 -9.97 25.77
C ASN A 539 -26.72 -10.87 24.62
N THR A 540 -27.06 -12.16 24.68
CA THR A 540 -26.76 -13.15 23.64
C THR A 540 -27.47 -12.80 22.33
N ILE A 541 -28.75 -12.44 22.40
CA ILE A 541 -29.55 -12.02 21.25
C ILE A 541 -28.94 -10.79 20.57
N LYS A 542 -28.51 -9.78 21.33
CA LYS A 542 -27.90 -8.57 20.75
C LYS A 542 -26.60 -8.90 20.00
N PHE A 543 -25.72 -9.72 20.59
CA PHE A 543 -24.48 -10.14 19.95
C PHE A 543 -24.73 -10.99 18.69
N MET A 544 -25.69 -11.91 18.73
CA MET A 544 -26.07 -12.70 17.56
C MET A 544 -26.57 -11.84 16.39
N ARG A 545 -27.43 -10.85 16.67
CA ARG A 545 -27.93 -9.92 15.64
C ARG A 545 -26.80 -9.10 15.02
N THR A 546 -25.84 -8.63 15.82
CA THR A 546 -24.65 -7.95 15.30
C THR A 546 -23.81 -8.89 14.43
N LYS A 547 -23.62 -10.15 14.84
CA LYS A 547 -22.91 -11.16 14.04
C LYS A 547 -23.59 -11.40 12.68
N ILE A 548 -24.92 -11.56 12.68
CA ILE A 548 -25.71 -11.78 11.45
C ILE A 548 -25.63 -10.56 10.54
N SER A 549 -25.75 -9.35 11.09
CA SER A 549 -25.59 -8.09 10.37
C SER A 549 -24.22 -7.97 9.69
N ILE A 550 -23.14 -8.30 10.41
CA ILE A 550 -21.77 -8.29 9.85
C ILE A 550 -21.63 -9.32 8.72
N LEU A 551 -22.21 -10.51 8.85
CA LEU A 551 -22.16 -11.54 7.82
C LEU A 551 -22.93 -11.13 6.55
N TRP A 552 -24.09 -10.47 6.71
CA TRP A 552 -24.79 -9.84 5.58
C TRP A 552 -23.96 -8.75 4.90
N LEU A 553 -23.33 -7.88 5.68
CA LEU A 553 -22.45 -6.84 5.14
C LEU A 553 -21.25 -7.45 4.40
N PHE A 554 -20.67 -8.52 4.94
CA PHE A 554 -19.56 -9.22 4.30
C PHE A 554 -19.96 -9.81 2.95
N LEU A 555 -21.16 -10.41 2.85
CA LEU A 555 -21.68 -10.88 1.56
C LEU A 555 -21.93 -9.74 0.59
N ALA A 556 -22.53 -8.64 1.03
CA ALA A 556 -22.73 -7.46 0.19
C ALA A 556 -21.41 -6.94 -0.40
N VAL A 557 -20.39 -6.78 0.45
CA VAL A 557 -19.05 -6.37 0.02
C VAL A 557 -18.43 -7.42 -0.90
N GLY A 558 -18.58 -8.71 -0.59
CA GLY A 558 -18.13 -9.82 -1.44
C GLY A 558 -18.74 -9.75 -2.83
N TYR A 559 -20.06 -9.56 -2.95
CA TYR A 559 -20.73 -9.38 -4.24
C TYR A 559 -20.21 -8.15 -4.97
N ILE A 560 -20.08 -7.00 -4.31
CA ILE A 560 -19.56 -5.78 -4.93
C ILE A 560 -18.14 -6.00 -5.47
N VAL A 561 -17.26 -6.60 -4.67
CA VAL A 561 -15.88 -6.87 -5.06
C VAL A 561 -15.82 -7.85 -6.23
N HIS A 562 -16.61 -8.94 -6.17
CA HIS A 562 -16.72 -9.93 -7.24
C HIS A 562 -17.22 -9.31 -8.55
N HIS A 563 -18.26 -8.49 -8.51
CA HIS A 563 -18.78 -7.80 -9.69
C HIS A 563 -17.77 -6.79 -10.24
N ILE A 564 -17.12 -6.01 -9.37
CA ILE A 564 -16.06 -5.07 -9.77
C ILE A 564 -14.91 -5.84 -10.44
N TYR A 565 -14.53 -6.99 -9.90
CA TYR A 565 -13.51 -7.86 -10.47
C TYR A 565 -13.91 -8.36 -11.88
N GLY A 566 -15.14 -8.84 -12.05
CA GLY A 566 -15.66 -9.22 -13.37
C GLY A 566 -15.74 -8.05 -14.36
N LEU A 567 -16.14 -6.86 -13.90
CA LEU A 567 -16.16 -5.64 -14.71
C LEU A 567 -14.73 -5.22 -15.11
N PHE A 568 -13.73 -5.37 -14.23
CA PHE A 568 -12.34 -5.10 -14.59
C PHE A 568 -11.86 -6.02 -15.73
N GLY A 569 -12.26 -7.30 -15.74
CA GLY A 569 -11.95 -8.23 -16.83
C GLY A 569 -12.53 -7.80 -18.19
N ILE A 570 -13.75 -7.25 -18.17
CA ILE A 570 -14.48 -6.76 -19.36
C ILE A 570 -13.92 -5.41 -19.84
N TYR A 571 -13.71 -4.45 -18.93
CA TYR A 571 -13.33 -3.06 -19.29
C TYR A 571 -11.81 -2.84 -19.41
N TYR A 572 -10.98 -3.75 -18.87
CA TYR A 572 -9.51 -3.63 -18.89
C TYR A 572 -8.80 -4.83 -19.55
N ASN A 573 -9.50 -5.48 -20.50
CA ASN A 573 -8.89 -6.15 -21.65
C ASN A 573 -8.32 -7.57 -21.43
N GLU A 574 -8.95 -8.43 -20.61
CA GLU A 574 -8.57 -9.87 -20.56
C GLU A 574 -9.61 -10.87 -21.10
N SER A 575 -10.88 -10.52 -21.29
CA SER A 575 -11.78 -11.41 -22.07
C SER A 575 -13.11 -10.75 -22.42
N LEU A 576 -13.45 -10.77 -23.71
CA LEU A 576 -14.76 -10.48 -24.31
C LEU A 576 -15.11 -8.99 -24.52
N MET A 577 -14.50 -8.38 -25.54
CA MET A 577 -15.28 -7.50 -26.43
C MET A 577 -16.18 -8.42 -27.25
N ILE A 578 -17.45 -8.57 -26.84
CA ILE A 578 -18.45 -9.27 -27.66
C ILE A 578 -18.78 -8.36 -28.84
N GLU A 579 -18.72 -8.89 -30.06
CA GLU A 579 -19.05 -8.16 -31.28
C GLU A 579 -20.49 -7.58 -31.15
N GLY A 580 -20.61 -6.25 -31.13
CA GLY A 580 -21.88 -5.53 -30.89
C GLY A 580 -22.10 -4.96 -29.49
N SER A 581 -21.13 -5.04 -28.56
CA SER A 581 -21.25 -4.38 -27.25
C SER A 581 -21.11 -2.85 -27.36
N ASP A 582 -22.12 -2.10 -26.93
CA ASP A 582 -22.15 -0.62 -26.92
C ASP A 582 -21.64 0.00 -25.59
N GLY A 583 -21.18 -0.83 -24.65
CA GLY A 583 -20.73 -0.43 -23.33
C GLY A 583 -21.85 -0.17 -22.33
N VAL A 584 -23.12 -0.39 -22.70
CA VAL A 584 -24.28 -0.26 -21.81
C VAL A 584 -24.45 -1.53 -20.99
N VAL A 585 -24.53 -1.37 -19.66
CA VAL A 585 -24.78 -2.49 -18.75
C VAL A 585 -26.25 -2.94 -18.91
N PRO A 586 -26.54 -4.22 -19.23
CA PRO A 586 -27.90 -4.70 -19.41
C PRO A 586 -28.75 -4.50 -18.14
N LEU A 587 -30.03 -4.17 -18.30
CA LEU A 587 -30.96 -4.00 -17.17
C LEU A 587 -30.97 -5.21 -16.22
N ASN A 588 -30.88 -6.43 -16.76
CA ASN A 588 -30.81 -7.65 -15.96
C ASN A 588 -29.62 -7.66 -15.00
N HIS A 589 -28.47 -7.11 -15.41
CA HIS A 589 -27.29 -7.00 -14.56
C HIS A 589 -27.51 -5.97 -13.43
N HIS A 590 -28.19 -4.86 -13.70
CA HIS A 590 -28.60 -3.91 -12.65
C HIS A 590 -29.57 -4.55 -11.64
N ILE A 591 -30.52 -5.34 -12.13
CA ILE A 591 -31.47 -6.08 -11.28
C ILE A 591 -30.72 -7.06 -10.37
N TRP A 592 -29.78 -7.83 -10.91
CA TRP A 592 -28.95 -8.74 -10.13
C TRP A 592 -28.16 -8.05 -9.02
N ARG A 593 -27.58 -6.88 -9.31
CA ARG A 593 -26.88 -6.08 -8.30
C ARG A 593 -27.80 -5.60 -7.19
N ILE A 594 -28.98 -5.09 -7.53
CA ILE A 594 -29.98 -4.67 -6.52
C ILE A 594 -30.41 -5.87 -5.65
N ILE A 595 -30.62 -7.03 -6.28
CA ILE A 595 -31.05 -8.25 -5.61
C ILE A 595 -29.96 -8.81 -4.69
N LEU A 596 -28.71 -8.93 -5.13
CA LEU A 596 -27.65 -9.54 -4.32
C LEU A 596 -26.96 -8.54 -3.38
N GLU A 597 -26.49 -7.41 -3.92
CA GLU A 597 -25.79 -6.38 -3.13
C GLU A 597 -26.79 -5.59 -2.27
N GLY A 598 -27.84 -5.07 -2.90
CA GLY A 598 -28.81 -4.18 -2.27
C GLY A 598 -29.59 -4.86 -1.16
N LEU A 599 -30.11 -6.08 -1.39
CA LEU A 599 -30.83 -6.81 -0.33
C LEU A 599 -29.89 -7.27 0.78
N ALA A 600 -28.65 -7.66 0.49
CA ALA A 600 -27.69 -8.01 1.55
C ALA A 600 -27.38 -6.79 2.45
N LEU A 601 -27.21 -5.60 1.87
CA LEU A 601 -27.06 -4.35 2.63
C LEU A 601 -28.32 -4.04 3.45
N LEU A 602 -29.50 -4.20 2.86
CA LEU A 602 -30.77 -3.97 3.54
C LEU A 602 -30.95 -4.94 4.71
N PHE A 603 -30.70 -6.23 4.52
CA PHE A 603 -30.77 -7.23 5.59
C PHE A 603 -29.72 -6.98 6.68
N SER A 604 -28.53 -6.51 6.32
CA SER A 604 -27.52 -6.10 7.30
C SER A 604 -28.05 -5.03 8.26
N LEU A 605 -28.70 -3.99 7.72
CA LEU A 605 -29.31 -2.91 8.51
C LEU A 605 -30.53 -3.40 9.29
N LEU A 606 -31.48 -4.03 8.61
CA LEU A 606 -32.75 -4.49 9.21
C LEU A 606 -32.53 -5.53 10.31
N THR A 607 -31.47 -6.34 10.24
CA THR A 607 -31.13 -7.30 11.30
C THR A 607 -30.91 -6.62 12.65
N LEU A 608 -30.42 -5.37 12.67
CA LEU A 608 -30.17 -4.61 13.90
C LEU A 608 -31.45 -3.97 14.48
N GLU A 609 -32.42 -3.65 13.62
CA GLU A 609 -33.63 -2.91 14.00
C GLU A 609 -34.87 -3.80 14.15
N VAL A 610 -35.00 -4.83 13.30
CA VAL A 610 -36.17 -5.70 13.24
C VAL A 610 -35.90 -7.03 13.95
N SER A 611 -36.79 -7.40 14.89
CA SER A 611 -36.73 -8.67 15.64
C SER A 611 -37.96 -9.56 15.42
N LYS A 612 -38.90 -9.16 14.54
CA LYS A 612 -40.14 -9.88 14.27
C LYS A 612 -39.87 -11.24 13.60
N ASN A 613 -40.67 -12.25 13.94
CA ASN A 613 -40.46 -13.61 13.43
C ASN A 613 -40.57 -13.72 11.90
N TRP A 614 -41.48 -12.97 11.26
CA TRP A 614 -41.59 -12.95 9.80
C TRP A 614 -40.27 -12.53 9.15
N PHE A 615 -39.60 -11.50 9.68
CA PHE A 615 -38.34 -11.00 9.14
C PHE A 615 -37.21 -12.02 9.30
N LYS A 616 -37.14 -12.73 10.42
CA LYS A 616 -36.12 -13.77 10.63
C LYS A 616 -36.24 -14.89 9.59
N TRP A 617 -37.47 -15.33 9.33
CA TRP A 617 -37.73 -16.35 8.30
C TRP A 617 -37.45 -15.81 6.89
N THR A 618 -37.83 -14.58 6.58
CA THR A 618 -37.46 -13.94 5.31
C THR A 618 -35.94 -13.86 5.11
N ALA A 619 -35.20 -13.41 6.14
CA ALA A 619 -33.74 -13.35 6.10
C ALA A 619 -33.12 -14.75 5.98
N PHE A 620 -33.68 -15.76 6.64
CA PHE A 620 -33.21 -17.15 6.54
C PHE A 620 -33.39 -17.70 5.13
N THR A 621 -34.58 -17.53 4.55
CA THR A 621 -34.88 -17.95 3.17
C THR A 621 -33.95 -17.26 2.18
N TRP A 622 -33.73 -15.95 2.34
CA TRP A 622 -32.81 -15.22 1.47
C TRP A 622 -31.36 -15.70 1.62
N ALA A 623 -30.91 -15.98 2.84
CA ALA A 623 -29.57 -16.53 3.07
C ALA A 623 -29.39 -17.92 2.45
N LEU A 624 -30.45 -18.76 2.43
CA LEU A 624 -30.42 -20.05 1.72
C LEU A 624 -30.31 -19.86 0.21
N LEU A 625 -31.11 -18.97 -0.38
CA LEU A 625 -31.08 -18.69 -1.83
C LEU A 625 -29.71 -18.13 -2.26
N ALA A 626 -29.19 -17.14 -1.53
CA ALA A 626 -27.86 -16.59 -1.75
C ALA A 626 -26.76 -17.67 -1.58
N GLY A 627 -26.97 -18.62 -0.67
CA GLY A 627 -26.06 -19.74 -0.45
C GLY A 627 -26.00 -20.71 -1.60
N LEU A 628 -27.17 -21.14 -2.08
CA LEU A 628 -27.27 -22.00 -3.25
C LEU A 628 -26.64 -21.31 -4.47
N PHE A 629 -26.90 -20.02 -4.66
CA PHE A 629 -26.27 -19.23 -5.72
C PHE A 629 -24.74 -19.21 -5.57
N ASN A 630 -24.20 -18.88 -4.40
CA ASN A 630 -22.75 -18.81 -4.18
C ASN A 630 -22.06 -20.17 -4.39
N VAL A 631 -22.71 -21.26 -3.96
CA VAL A 631 -22.20 -22.62 -4.17
C VAL A 631 -22.22 -22.99 -5.65
N TYR A 632 -23.34 -22.72 -6.33
CA TYR A 632 -23.45 -22.93 -7.77
C TYR A 632 -22.37 -22.14 -8.52
N HIS A 633 -22.23 -20.85 -8.22
CA HIS A 633 -21.28 -19.96 -8.90
C HIS A 633 -19.83 -20.38 -8.64
N PHE A 634 -19.49 -20.76 -7.40
CA PHE A 634 -18.17 -21.31 -7.07
C PHE A 634 -17.87 -22.61 -7.82
N ILE A 635 -18.82 -23.55 -7.87
CA ILE A 635 -18.66 -24.80 -8.60
C ILE A 635 -18.55 -24.54 -10.11
N ALA A 636 -19.35 -23.63 -10.65
CA ALA A 636 -19.28 -23.24 -12.06
C ALA A 636 -17.89 -22.65 -12.39
N SER A 637 -17.40 -21.68 -11.60
CA SER A 637 -16.06 -21.12 -11.80
C SER A 637 -14.95 -22.16 -11.61
N LEU A 638 -15.12 -23.18 -10.75
CA LEU A 638 -14.15 -24.29 -10.67
C LEU A 638 -14.05 -25.09 -11.99
N PHE A 639 -15.15 -25.22 -12.74
CA PHE A 639 -15.16 -25.93 -14.02
C PHE A 639 -14.71 -25.06 -15.19
N TYR A 640 -15.10 -23.79 -15.22
CA TYR A 640 -14.91 -22.91 -16.38
C TYR A 640 -13.73 -21.93 -16.23
N GLU A 641 -13.29 -21.62 -15.01
CA GLU A 641 -12.34 -20.55 -14.69
C GLU A 641 -11.26 -21.02 -13.71
N ILE A 642 -10.85 -22.29 -13.80
CA ILE A 642 -9.96 -22.91 -12.80
C ILE A 642 -8.60 -22.21 -12.62
N SER A 643 -8.14 -21.50 -13.65
CA SER A 643 -6.91 -20.71 -13.64
C SER A 643 -7.03 -19.41 -12.84
N ASN A 644 -8.25 -18.94 -12.56
CA ASN A 644 -8.51 -17.69 -11.85
C ASN A 644 -8.61 -17.93 -10.33
N ILE A 645 -7.45 -18.19 -9.71
CA ILE A 645 -7.34 -18.56 -8.29
C ILE A 645 -7.88 -17.44 -7.38
N SER A 646 -7.74 -16.18 -7.77
CA SER A 646 -8.28 -15.03 -7.01
C SER A 646 -9.80 -15.03 -6.95
N GLU A 647 -10.46 -15.25 -8.08
CA GLU A 647 -11.92 -15.34 -8.16
C GLU A 647 -12.44 -16.54 -7.37
N LEU A 648 -11.81 -17.70 -7.56
CA LEU A 648 -12.15 -18.92 -6.81
C LEU A 648 -12.03 -18.71 -5.30
N LEU A 649 -11.00 -18.01 -4.83
CA LEU A 649 -10.82 -17.72 -3.41
C LEU A 649 -11.92 -16.79 -2.87
N ILE A 650 -12.30 -15.75 -3.62
CA ILE A 650 -13.38 -14.83 -3.24
C ILE A 650 -14.70 -15.60 -3.12
N LEU A 651 -15.03 -16.40 -4.14
CA LEU A 651 -16.25 -17.20 -4.18
C LEU A 651 -16.29 -18.25 -3.05
N LEU A 652 -15.17 -18.92 -2.78
CA LEU A 652 -15.05 -19.83 -1.64
C LEU A 652 -15.30 -19.10 -0.31
N MET A 653 -14.72 -17.92 -0.13
CA MET A 653 -14.94 -17.11 1.08
C MET A 653 -16.41 -16.69 1.21
N MET A 654 -17.10 -16.40 0.10
CA MET A 654 -18.53 -16.09 0.09
C MET A 654 -19.39 -17.30 0.46
N VAL A 655 -19.04 -18.50 -0.01
CA VAL A 655 -19.71 -19.75 0.40
C VAL A 655 -19.55 -19.98 1.91
N VAL A 656 -18.33 -19.81 2.44
CA VAL A 656 -18.06 -19.98 3.88
C VAL A 656 -18.81 -18.94 4.71
N ALA A 657 -18.76 -17.66 4.32
CA ALA A 657 -19.47 -16.60 5.01
C ALA A 657 -20.98 -16.83 5.01
N ASN A 658 -21.54 -17.25 3.87
CA ASN A 658 -22.97 -17.53 3.77
C ASN A 658 -23.39 -18.75 4.59
N THR A 659 -22.54 -19.78 4.68
CA THR A 659 -22.77 -20.93 5.57
C THR A 659 -22.87 -20.48 7.03
N PHE A 660 -21.94 -19.63 7.48
CA PHE A 660 -22.01 -19.06 8.83
C PHE A 660 -23.22 -18.16 9.04
N LEU A 661 -23.69 -17.47 7.99
CA LEU A 661 -24.89 -16.65 8.03
C LEU A 661 -26.13 -17.51 8.26
N ILE A 662 -26.33 -18.55 7.45
CA ILE A 662 -27.45 -19.50 7.56
C ILE A 662 -27.47 -20.11 8.98
N MET A 663 -26.32 -20.60 9.46
CA MET A 663 -26.22 -21.17 10.81
C MET A 663 -26.58 -20.16 11.91
N SER A 664 -26.13 -18.92 11.76
CA SER A 664 -26.37 -17.86 12.75
C SER A 664 -27.83 -17.41 12.76
N ILE A 665 -28.47 -17.29 11.59
CA ILE A 665 -29.90 -16.95 11.50
C ILE A 665 -30.76 -18.10 12.04
N ASN A 666 -30.45 -19.37 11.70
CA ASN A 666 -31.15 -20.53 12.26
C ASN A 666 -31.09 -20.54 13.80
N LYS A 667 -29.92 -20.25 14.36
CA LYS A 667 -29.77 -20.11 15.82
C LYS A 667 -30.59 -18.94 16.38
N TRP A 668 -30.65 -17.81 15.67
CA TRP A 668 -31.46 -16.66 16.07
C TRP A 668 -32.97 -16.92 16.00
N ILE A 669 -33.43 -17.80 15.09
CA ILE A 669 -34.81 -18.27 15.05
C ILE A 669 -35.11 -19.11 16.30
N LYS A 670 -34.23 -20.06 16.65
CA LYS A 670 -34.44 -21.04 17.74
C LYS A 670 -34.34 -20.49 19.18
N GLU A 671 -33.61 -19.39 19.42
CA GLU A 671 -33.43 -18.85 20.80
C GLU A 671 -34.66 -18.09 21.37
N LEU A 672 -35.80 -18.08 20.69
CA LEU A 672 -37.04 -17.42 21.12
C LEU A 672 -38.28 -18.33 21.09
N GLU A 673 -38.09 -19.63 20.83
CA GLU A 673 -39.01 -20.71 21.24
C GLU A 673 -38.58 -21.21 22.62
#